data_AF-J3PEK3-F1
#
_entry.id   AF-J3PEK3-F1
#
_cell.length_a   1.000
_cell.length_b   1.000
_cell.length_c   1.000
_cell.angle_alpha   90.00
_cell.angle_beta   90.00
_cell.angle_gamma   90.00
#
_symmetry.space_group_name_H-M   'P 1'
#
loop_
_entity.id
_entity.type
_entity.pdbx_description
1 polymer ?
#
loop_
_entity_poly.entity_id
_entity_poly.type
_entity_poly.pdbx_seq_one_letter_code
_entity_poly.pdbx_strand_id
1 'polypeptide(L)'
;MRPLFTILASALPALAVFLDEVGDVDFHHALVGLPQQHTTFFHRPRRDDKASLLYTLSDLGILGAVNPTTGAVLWRQQVLAARSDDTAAAAAAHLRAADGESWIASASGPSVSTWDAAGGRNVWSADFPGHVRDLEVMEMAAPADGRKDLLALSSEEDEGAGGHVTTLRRLHGTEGTVVWDFRDVSKDVPLQVSNSVDKVFVVSLHGVPGAYGLKVTVLDTPTGRRMDEILISAGKGDIVGEQDVMFVGANSAMPILAWVDSDRKTLHVNVLGNKAKHEFPLIAGTQTVDIHAPHLVQSDPHFLVHMRTRDANAATVFHIDLKTSAVSKAYDLPLLAGTGAIATSSVGANVYFTRVTQSELILVASTSNAVLGRWPFKFSPNAGVDEVVDVSHAVAEVVKKNSDSYAVRAATLTAHENWVLARNGDLGWVRPEGLSGAVAGAWAEIPESESLAKTLEAEAHSNPIEAYLHRARRHAADLEHLPDWLAQLPTRILGSVFGTEPSTSGSLVRDGFGFNKIVVLATRRGRVYGLNAGNRGQVLWNRKAFPGSSVAGWEIKGMYVDDSKGTVAIRASDGELVALKTDSGDIVESELPGQASEVQSTALVDSASGPWLLPIPKDGEMGPLSAELAPKQTVVIRVGDELRGVKYMPAGNAKTSEPIVTWTFRPAPGQVIVEMTARPAHDPVASIGRVLGDRTVKYKYLNKNTLLVAAADASASTLTTYLLDTVSGELLSSAVYTGVDVGRPVTCAMSENFFACSFFGDYALQEDPSQSVKGHLVTVTDLYESEFANDRGALGDPSPGAAANFSPVAPLEDPTASGGAASLLPHVASQTWVLAAGPAAALAVTTTRQGVSSRQILAYLPESRQLAALHRAVLEPRRPVGRDPTAHEAEEGLARYAPAVEVDPKFVVSHELDLLLPSSSGSPRQRTRNVIITAPAVVESTCLVLAFGVDVYVTRVAPSFVFDILGKGFSKVSLVGTVLALSAGVAALGPMVRRKQINLRWSAPA
;
A
#
# COMPACT_ATOMS: atom_id res chain seq x y z
N MET A 1 -31.62 42.26 -3.43
CA MET A 1 -31.82 40.89 -2.89
C MET A 1 -31.50 39.75 -3.86
N ARG A 2 -31.13 39.98 -5.13
CA ARG A 2 -30.71 38.92 -6.07
C ARG A 2 -29.18 38.66 -6.25
N PRO A 3 -28.21 39.40 -5.69
CA PRO A 3 -26.80 39.04 -5.84
C PRO A 3 -26.27 38.12 -4.71
N LEU A 4 -27.05 37.87 -3.65
CA LEU A 4 -26.59 37.01 -2.54
C LEU A 4 -26.70 35.50 -2.84
N PHE A 5 -27.58 35.10 -3.77
CA PHE A 5 -27.81 33.68 -4.07
C PHE A 5 -26.78 33.07 -5.05
N THR A 6 -26.12 33.88 -5.88
CA THR A 6 -25.07 33.40 -6.80
C THR A 6 -23.73 33.18 -6.11
N ILE A 7 -23.39 33.99 -5.08
CA ILE A 7 -22.14 33.84 -4.31
C ILE A 7 -22.17 32.59 -3.41
N LEU A 8 -23.36 32.17 -2.95
CA LEU A 8 -23.55 30.93 -2.19
C LEU A 8 -23.54 29.66 -3.04
N ALA A 9 -23.71 29.77 -4.37
CA ALA A 9 -23.72 28.61 -5.27
C ALA A 9 -22.36 28.37 -5.96
N SER A 10 -21.53 29.40 -6.14
CA SER A 10 -20.22 29.27 -6.80
C SER A 10 -19.06 28.87 -5.88
N ALA A 11 -19.32 28.72 -4.57
CA ALA A 11 -18.30 28.44 -3.56
C ALA A 11 -18.77 27.45 -2.47
N LEU A 12 -19.76 26.59 -2.75
CA LEU A 12 -19.96 25.42 -1.90
C LEU A 12 -18.99 24.34 -2.39
N PRO A 13 -17.90 24.08 -1.65
CA PRO A 13 -16.96 23.05 -2.03
C PRO A 13 -17.68 21.69 -1.91
N ALA A 14 -17.43 20.81 -2.88
CA ALA A 14 -17.96 19.46 -2.85
C ALA A 14 -17.49 18.74 -1.58
N LEU A 15 -18.43 18.14 -0.85
CA LEU A 15 -18.09 17.19 0.21
C LEU A 15 -17.39 16.01 -0.45
N ALA A 16 -16.34 15.50 0.20
CA ALA A 16 -15.56 14.41 -0.38
C ALA A 16 -16.36 13.10 -0.46
N VAL A 17 -17.12 12.76 0.59
CA VAL A 17 -17.98 11.56 0.66
C VAL A 17 -19.19 11.87 1.55
N PHE A 18 -20.40 11.44 1.15
CA PHE A 18 -21.59 11.51 2.00
C PHE A 18 -21.75 10.25 2.87
N LEU A 19 -22.38 10.38 4.03
CA LEU A 19 -22.55 9.25 4.98
C LEU A 19 -23.30 8.05 4.36
N ASP A 20 -24.23 8.28 3.44
CA ASP A 20 -25.00 7.26 2.73
C ASP A 20 -24.27 6.69 1.48
N GLU A 21 -23.04 7.12 1.22
CA GLU A 21 -22.16 6.61 0.17
C GLU A 21 -21.02 5.74 0.73
N VAL A 22 -20.73 5.84 2.04
CA VAL A 22 -19.68 5.07 2.70
C VAL A 22 -19.95 3.57 2.58
N GLY A 23 -18.99 2.83 2.01
CA GLY A 23 -19.05 1.40 1.72
C GLY A 23 -19.80 1.02 0.42
N ASP A 24 -20.37 2.00 -0.28
CA ASP A 24 -20.98 1.84 -1.60
C ASP A 24 -20.05 2.30 -2.73
N VAL A 25 -19.39 3.44 -2.55
CA VAL A 25 -18.51 4.05 -3.57
C VAL A 25 -17.03 3.75 -3.32
N ASP A 26 -16.70 3.32 -2.10
CA ASP A 26 -15.35 3.09 -1.63
C ASP A 26 -15.21 1.72 -0.96
N PHE A 27 -13.97 1.26 -0.87
CA PHE A 27 -13.60 0.10 -0.05
C PHE A 27 -12.18 0.27 0.49
N HIS A 28 -11.94 -0.37 1.63
CA HIS A 28 -10.66 -0.32 2.33
C HIS A 28 -10.26 -1.71 2.81
N HIS A 29 -9.14 -2.20 2.29
CA HIS A 29 -8.42 -3.30 2.90
C HIS A 29 -7.49 -2.74 3.96
N ALA A 30 -7.98 -2.68 5.21
CA ALA A 30 -7.17 -2.32 6.38
C ALA A 30 -6.30 -3.51 6.78
N LEU A 31 -5.04 -3.53 6.34
CA LEU A 31 -4.13 -4.65 6.50
C LEU A 31 -3.15 -4.44 7.67
N VAL A 32 -2.57 -5.54 8.14
CA VAL A 32 -1.52 -5.51 9.17
C VAL A 32 -0.19 -6.02 8.64
N GLY A 33 -0.15 -6.77 7.54
CA GLY A 33 1.07 -7.40 7.06
C GLY A 33 1.07 -8.92 7.28
N LEU A 34 2.11 -9.61 6.80
CA LEU A 34 2.21 -11.05 7.01
C LEU A 34 2.55 -11.33 8.47
N PRO A 35 1.71 -12.09 9.20
CA PRO A 35 1.97 -12.45 10.58
C PRO A 35 3.19 -13.37 10.67
N GLN A 36 4.05 -13.11 11.65
CA GLN A 36 5.24 -13.91 11.92
C GLN A 36 4.99 -14.87 13.10
N GLN A 37 5.52 -16.09 13.02
CA GLN A 37 5.27 -17.13 14.04
C GLN A 37 5.69 -16.72 15.45
N HIS A 38 6.81 -16.01 15.60
CA HIS A 38 7.39 -15.64 16.89
C HIS A 38 6.81 -14.34 17.48
N THR A 39 5.95 -13.64 16.74
CA THR A 39 5.31 -12.39 17.18
C THR A 39 3.79 -12.39 16.99
N THR A 40 3.19 -13.56 16.75
CA THR A 40 1.73 -13.71 16.62
C THR A 40 1.22 -14.60 17.73
N PHE A 41 0.17 -14.17 18.43
CA PHE A 41 -0.42 -14.97 19.51
C PHE A 41 -1.83 -14.48 19.87
N PHE A 42 -2.58 -15.35 20.57
CA PHE A 42 -3.80 -14.95 21.25
C PHE A 42 -3.47 -14.45 22.66
N HIS A 43 -3.99 -13.29 23.03
CA HIS A 43 -3.80 -12.72 24.37
C HIS A 43 -5.08 -12.06 24.87
N ARG A 44 -5.28 -12.05 26.19
CA ARG A 44 -6.44 -11.38 26.80
C ARG A 44 -6.08 -9.92 27.06
N PRO A 45 -6.84 -8.95 26.51
CA PRO A 45 -6.48 -7.54 26.63
C PRO A 45 -6.55 -7.02 28.07
N ARG A 46 -7.38 -7.63 28.92
CA ARG A 46 -7.48 -7.31 30.35
C ARG A 46 -7.54 -8.58 31.17
N ARG A 47 -7.11 -8.48 32.43
CA ARG A 47 -7.08 -9.60 33.38
C ARG A 47 -8.45 -10.29 33.57
N ASP A 48 -9.52 -9.50 33.59
CA ASP A 48 -10.89 -10.00 33.81
C ASP A 48 -11.59 -10.43 32.52
N ASP A 49 -11.01 -10.15 31.35
CA ASP A 49 -11.63 -10.47 30.08
C ASP A 49 -11.56 -11.98 29.79
N LYS A 50 -12.68 -12.54 29.33
CA LYS A 50 -12.76 -13.95 28.92
C LYS A 50 -12.38 -14.15 27.46
N ALA A 51 -12.45 -13.10 26.65
CA ALA A 51 -12.17 -13.14 25.22
C ALA A 51 -10.73 -12.69 24.96
N SER A 52 -10.01 -13.48 24.18
CA SER A 52 -8.72 -13.08 23.62
C SER A 52 -8.89 -12.28 22.33
N LEU A 53 -7.90 -11.44 22.07
CA LEU A 53 -7.65 -10.83 20.77
C LEU A 53 -6.46 -11.52 20.11
N LEU A 54 -6.39 -11.41 18.79
CA LEU A 54 -5.28 -11.95 18.00
C LEU A 54 -4.30 -10.82 17.71
N TYR A 55 -3.09 -10.92 18.25
CA TYR A 55 -2.05 -9.91 18.08
C TYR A 55 -1.01 -10.39 17.09
N THR A 56 -0.44 -9.47 16.32
CA THR A 56 0.70 -9.72 15.43
C THR A 56 1.59 -8.49 15.35
N LEU A 57 2.90 -8.71 15.32
CA LEU A 57 3.87 -7.75 14.75
C LEU A 57 4.32 -8.32 13.40
N SER A 58 3.84 -7.71 12.31
CA SER A 58 4.05 -8.24 10.96
C SER A 58 5.46 -8.02 10.43
N ASP A 59 5.75 -8.66 9.29
CA ASP A 59 6.94 -8.41 8.47
C ASP A 59 7.12 -6.95 8.02
N LEU A 60 6.07 -6.13 8.09
CA LEU A 60 6.12 -4.70 7.76
C LEU A 60 6.35 -3.80 8.98
N GLY A 61 6.52 -4.38 10.17
CA GLY A 61 6.70 -3.62 11.40
C GLY A 61 5.42 -2.99 11.95
N ILE A 62 4.28 -3.58 11.62
CA ILE A 62 2.98 -3.13 12.11
C ILE A 62 2.55 -4.04 13.24
N LEU A 63 2.38 -3.46 14.41
CA LEU A 63 1.77 -4.09 15.56
C LEU A 63 0.26 -3.87 15.49
N GLY A 64 -0.53 -4.93 15.46
CA GLY A 64 -1.98 -4.83 15.39
C GLY A 64 -2.71 -5.85 16.24
N ALA A 65 -3.92 -5.49 16.65
CA ALA A 65 -4.88 -6.39 17.29
C ALA A 65 -6.07 -6.62 16.36
N VAL A 66 -6.38 -7.87 16.09
CA VAL A 66 -7.49 -8.31 15.24
C VAL A 66 -8.53 -9.04 16.09
N ASN A 67 -9.80 -8.73 15.85
CA ASN A 67 -10.91 -9.44 16.47
C ASN A 67 -11.01 -10.86 15.88
N PRO A 68 -10.85 -11.93 16.68
CA PRO A 68 -10.93 -13.29 16.15
C PRO A 68 -12.30 -13.64 15.57
N THR A 69 -13.39 -12.99 15.98
CA THR A 69 -14.72 -13.36 15.47
C THR A 69 -14.97 -12.81 14.07
N THR A 70 -14.53 -11.58 13.80
CA THR A 70 -14.87 -10.85 12.56
C THR A 70 -13.69 -10.66 11.62
N GLY A 71 -12.46 -10.81 12.10
CA GLY A 71 -11.26 -10.47 11.34
C GLY A 71 -11.04 -8.96 11.21
N ALA A 72 -11.84 -8.12 11.88
CA ALA A 72 -11.67 -6.68 11.85
C ALA A 72 -10.44 -6.25 12.66
N VAL A 73 -9.68 -5.29 12.14
CA VAL A 73 -8.61 -4.62 12.89
C VAL A 73 -9.25 -3.74 13.96
N LEU A 74 -8.85 -3.91 15.22
CA LEU A 74 -9.32 -3.07 16.34
C LEU A 74 -8.44 -1.85 16.50
N TRP A 75 -7.13 -2.05 16.41
CA TRP A 75 -6.13 -0.99 16.42
C TRP A 75 -4.84 -1.50 15.79
N ARG A 76 -4.01 -0.57 15.31
CA ARG A 76 -2.69 -0.86 14.74
C ARG A 76 -1.75 0.32 14.92
N GLN A 77 -0.48 0.00 15.15
CA GLN A 77 0.61 0.95 15.31
C GLN A 77 1.75 0.56 14.40
N GLN A 78 2.34 1.55 13.75
CA GLN A 78 3.59 1.36 13.03
C GLN A 78 4.73 1.51 14.06
N VAL A 79 5.34 0.37 14.43
CA VAL A 79 6.36 0.31 15.49
C VAL A 79 7.77 0.42 14.90
N LEU A 80 7.96 -0.08 13.68
CA LEU A 80 9.20 0.14 12.94
C LEU A 80 9.04 1.40 12.09
N ALA A 81 9.78 2.45 12.44
CA ALA A 81 9.98 3.57 11.53
C ALA A 81 10.60 3.02 10.24
N ALA A 82 10.19 3.52 9.08
CA ALA A 82 10.79 3.24 7.77
C ALA A 82 12.23 3.80 7.64
N ARG A 83 13.05 3.61 8.67
CA ARG A 83 14.50 3.77 8.63
C ARG A 83 15.06 2.41 8.27
N SER A 84 15.36 2.27 6.99
CA SER A 84 15.89 1.12 6.24
C SER A 84 14.88 0.05 5.82
N ASP A 85 14.93 -0.29 4.53
CA ASP A 85 14.29 -1.43 3.86
C ASP A 85 14.91 -2.78 4.28
N ASP A 86 15.53 -2.84 5.45
CA ASP A 86 16.00 -4.10 5.98
C ASP A 86 14.80 -4.90 6.44
N THR A 87 14.34 -5.78 5.56
CA THR A 87 13.58 -6.98 5.95
C THR A 87 14.28 -7.70 7.12
N ALA A 88 15.59 -7.56 7.26
CA ALA A 88 16.38 -7.97 8.42
C ALA A 88 16.02 -7.23 9.73
N ALA A 89 15.68 -5.94 9.70
CA ALA A 89 15.28 -5.16 10.87
C ALA A 89 13.86 -5.54 11.36
N ALA A 90 12.95 -5.87 10.42
CA ALA A 90 11.64 -6.45 10.76
C ALA A 90 11.76 -7.88 11.28
N ALA A 91 12.70 -8.67 10.77
CA ALA A 91 13.04 -9.99 11.31
C ALA A 91 13.68 -9.92 12.72
N ALA A 92 14.28 -8.79 13.08
CA ALA A 92 14.83 -8.51 14.41
C ALA A 92 13.84 -7.78 15.35
N ALA A 93 12.54 -7.79 15.02
CA ALA A 93 11.52 -7.20 15.86
C ALA A 93 10.85 -8.25 16.75
N HIS A 94 10.70 -7.95 18.04
CA HIS A 94 10.18 -8.87 19.04
C HIS A 94 8.82 -8.40 19.55
N LEU A 95 7.93 -9.34 19.83
CA LEU A 95 6.66 -9.09 20.51
C LEU A 95 6.44 -10.15 21.59
N ARG A 96 6.06 -9.71 22.79
CA ARG A 96 5.70 -10.58 23.91
C ARG A 96 4.43 -10.09 24.61
N ALA A 97 3.59 -11.02 25.02
CA ALA A 97 2.47 -10.75 25.91
C ALA A 97 2.81 -11.18 27.34
N ALA A 98 2.49 -10.32 28.29
CA ALA A 98 2.55 -10.66 29.71
C ALA A 98 1.20 -11.25 30.14
N ASP A 99 1.15 -12.57 30.32
CA ASP A 99 -0.09 -13.24 30.75
C ASP A 99 -0.57 -12.70 32.11
N GLY A 100 -1.85 -12.33 32.20
CA GLY A 100 -2.44 -11.70 33.38
C GLY A 100 -2.24 -10.17 33.48
N GLU A 101 -1.46 -9.56 32.59
CA GLU A 101 -1.25 -8.12 32.50
C GLU A 101 -2.07 -7.49 31.35
N SER A 102 -2.37 -6.20 31.45
CA SER A 102 -3.11 -5.45 30.42
C SER A 102 -2.22 -4.84 29.34
N TRP A 103 -0.96 -5.26 29.24
CA TRP A 103 0.01 -4.72 28.30
C TRP A 103 0.72 -5.80 27.48
N ILE A 104 1.20 -5.40 26.30
CA ILE A 104 2.11 -6.18 25.46
C ILE A 104 3.37 -5.37 25.21
N ALA A 105 4.50 -6.02 24.99
CA ALA A 105 5.79 -5.36 24.79
C ALA A 105 6.36 -5.68 23.42
N SER A 106 6.89 -4.66 22.76
CA SER A 106 7.61 -4.79 21.49
C SER A 106 9.01 -4.22 21.62
N ALA A 107 9.96 -4.77 20.87
CA ALA A 107 11.30 -4.21 20.77
C ALA A 107 11.83 -4.33 19.34
N SER A 108 12.55 -3.32 18.88
CA SER A 108 13.31 -3.37 17.63
C SER A 108 14.31 -2.23 17.54
N GLY A 109 15.45 -2.48 16.90
CA GLY A 109 16.55 -1.53 16.87
C GLY A 109 16.94 -1.14 18.31
N PRO A 110 17.11 0.14 18.63
CA PRO A 110 17.39 0.58 20.00
C PRO A 110 16.14 0.64 20.90
N SER A 111 14.95 0.52 20.33
CA SER A 111 13.71 0.90 21.01
C SER A 111 13.02 -0.28 21.67
N VAL A 112 12.60 -0.09 22.92
CA VAL A 112 11.72 -1.00 23.66
C VAL A 112 10.48 -0.22 24.07
N SER A 113 9.31 -0.81 23.83
CA SER A 113 8.02 -0.16 24.07
C SER A 113 7.01 -1.12 24.67
N THR A 114 6.09 -0.59 25.46
CA THR A 114 4.90 -1.32 25.92
C THR A 114 3.63 -0.61 25.49
N TRP A 115 2.59 -1.41 25.27
CA TRP A 115 1.33 -0.98 24.68
C TRP A 115 0.18 -1.52 25.51
N ASP A 116 -0.83 -0.68 25.74
CA ASP A 116 -2.10 -1.13 26.28
C ASP A 116 -2.72 -2.14 25.32
N ALA A 117 -2.95 -3.36 25.79
CA ALA A 117 -3.38 -4.47 24.95
C ALA A 117 -4.78 -4.26 24.37
N ALA A 118 -5.65 -3.50 25.07
CA ALA A 118 -7.02 -3.24 24.64
C ALA A 118 -7.11 -2.17 23.56
N GLY A 119 -6.43 -1.03 23.75
CA GLY A 119 -6.55 0.17 22.91
C GLY A 119 -5.33 0.51 22.07
N GLY A 120 -4.24 -0.25 22.18
CA GLY A 120 -3.02 -0.03 21.38
C GLY A 120 -2.32 1.29 21.67
N ARG A 121 -2.60 1.91 22.82
CA ARG A 121 -1.94 3.14 23.25
C ARG A 121 -0.56 2.81 23.79
N ASN A 122 0.44 3.60 23.41
CA ASN A 122 1.76 3.49 24.02
C ASN A 122 1.67 3.80 25.51
N VAL A 123 2.16 2.90 26.36
CA VAL A 123 2.26 3.11 27.81
C VAL A 123 3.58 3.81 28.12
N TRP A 124 4.68 3.28 27.57
CA TRP A 124 5.98 3.92 27.55
C TRP A 124 6.83 3.38 26.38
N SER A 125 7.79 4.19 25.96
CA SER A 125 8.85 3.83 25.02
C SER A 125 10.18 4.37 25.53
N ALA A 126 11.24 3.58 25.38
CA ALA A 126 12.59 3.98 25.72
C ALA A 126 13.57 3.46 24.67
N ASP A 127 14.51 4.31 24.28
CA ASP A 127 15.61 3.94 23.41
C ASP A 127 16.87 3.68 24.25
N PHE A 128 17.50 2.54 24.03
CA PHE A 128 18.73 2.14 24.69
C PHE A 128 19.89 2.02 23.70
N PRO A 129 21.15 2.20 24.15
CA PRO A 129 22.31 1.94 23.32
C PRO A 129 22.33 0.50 22.79
N GLY A 130 22.72 0.36 21.52
CA GLY A 130 22.80 -0.91 20.81
C GLY A 130 21.49 -1.31 20.12
N HIS A 131 21.49 -2.50 19.53
CA HIS A 131 20.32 -3.11 18.91
C HIS A 131 19.79 -4.22 19.81
N VAL A 132 18.48 -4.19 20.10
CA VAL A 132 17.78 -5.25 20.80
C VAL A 132 17.86 -6.53 19.97
N ARG A 133 18.31 -7.62 20.61
CA ARG A 133 18.46 -8.96 20.06
C ARG A 133 17.37 -9.92 20.52
N ASP A 134 16.82 -9.68 21.71
CA ASP A 134 15.68 -10.45 22.20
C ASP A 134 14.93 -9.71 23.31
N LEU A 135 13.66 -10.10 23.49
CA LEU A 135 12.76 -9.57 24.50
C LEU A 135 12.02 -10.72 25.17
N GLU A 136 12.03 -10.77 26.50
CA GLU A 136 11.32 -11.80 27.27
C GLU A 136 10.57 -11.21 28.47
N VAL A 137 9.43 -11.82 28.81
CA VAL A 137 8.63 -11.44 29.99
C VAL A 137 9.12 -12.24 31.19
N MET A 138 9.47 -11.54 32.27
CA MET A 138 9.95 -12.15 33.49
C MET A 138 8.89 -12.13 34.60
N GLU A 139 8.70 -13.30 35.21
CA GLU A 139 7.88 -13.51 36.40
C GLU A 139 8.76 -14.00 37.56
N MET A 140 8.53 -13.48 38.76
CA MET A 140 9.28 -13.86 39.97
C MET A 140 8.42 -14.75 40.87
N ALA A 141 9.05 -15.56 41.73
CA ALA A 141 8.35 -16.40 42.71
C ALA A 141 7.58 -15.62 43.79
N ALA A 142 8.02 -14.39 44.09
CA ALA A 142 7.47 -13.54 45.14
C ALA A 142 7.37 -12.07 44.70
N PRO A 143 6.57 -11.76 43.65
CA PRO A 143 6.30 -10.38 43.33
C PRO A 143 5.39 -9.84 44.45
N ALA A 144 5.82 -8.84 45.20
CA ALA A 144 5.02 -8.25 46.28
C ALA A 144 3.60 -7.85 45.80
N ASP A 145 3.45 -7.55 44.50
CA ASP A 145 2.22 -7.06 43.88
C ASP A 145 1.72 -7.88 42.65
N GLY A 146 2.31 -9.04 42.34
CA GLY A 146 1.92 -9.82 41.14
C GLY A 146 2.44 -9.27 39.80
N ARG A 147 3.27 -8.22 39.83
CA ARG A 147 3.83 -7.52 38.68
C ARG A 147 4.77 -8.40 37.83
N LYS A 148 4.67 -8.28 36.51
CA LYS A 148 5.67 -8.80 35.55
C LYS A 148 6.60 -7.71 35.02
N ASP A 149 7.87 -8.06 34.83
CA ASP A 149 8.91 -7.17 34.31
C ASP A 149 9.37 -7.66 32.92
N LEU A 150 10.16 -6.84 32.22
CA LEU A 150 10.69 -7.15 30.90
C LEU A 150 12.20 -7.32 30.95
N LEU A 151 12.71 -8.29 30.20
CA LEU A 151 14.13 -8.49 29.95
C LEU A 151 14.42 -8.11 28.50
N ALA A 152 15.24 -7.08 28.30
CA ALA A 152 15.67 -6.63 26.98
C ALA A 152 17.16 -6.92 26.81
N LEU A 153 17.49 -7.84 25.90
CA LEU A 153 18.86 -8.17 25.53
C LEU A 153 19.28 -7.30 24.36
N SER A 154 20.35 -6.53 24.49
CA SER A 154 20.87 -5.69 23.42
C SER A 154 22.35 -5.96 23.14
N SER A 155 22.75 -5.73 21.90
CA SER A 155 24.13 -5.81 21.43
C SER A 155 24.61 -4.45 20.96
N GLU A 156 25.77 -4.03 21.44
CA GLU A 156 26.49 -2.84 20.95
C GLU A 156 27.74 -3.30 20.20
N GLU A 157 28.07 -2.66 19.07
CA GLU A 157 29.35 -2.89 18.38
C GLU A 157 30.45 -2.04 19.02
N ASP A 158 31.55 -2.66 19.41
CA ASP A 158 32.71 -1.96 19.97
C ASP A 158 33.64 -1.48 18.84
N GLU A 159 33.50 -0.20 18.47
CA GLU A 159 34.27 0.47 17.41
C GLU A 159 35.80 0.41 17.60
N GLY A 160 36.29 0.18 18.83
CA GLY A 160 37.72 0.16 19.14
C GLY A 160 38.40 -1.21 19.04
N ALA A 161 37.64 -2.32 19.06
CA ALA A 161 38.22 -3.65 19.29
C ALA A 161 37.54 -4.81 18.54
N GLY A 162 36.58 -4.53 17.64
CA GLY A 162 35.97 -5.51 16.73
C GLY A 162 35.19 -6.63 17.43
N GLY A 163 34.43 -6.31 18.49
CA GLY A 163 33.63 -7.28 19.25
C GLY A 163 32.26 -6.73 19.65
N HIS A 164 31.38 -7.61 20.15
CA HIS A 164 30.06 -7.22 20.65
C HIS A 164 30.09 -7.03 22.17
N VAL A 165 29.48 -5.94 22.64
CA VAL A 165 29.16 -5.76 24.06
C VAL A 165 27.71 -6.18 24.27
N THR A 166 27.51 -7.17 25.12
CA THR A 166 26.18 -7.67 25.47
C THR A 166 25.68 -6.90 26.68
N THR A 167 24.50 -6.30 26.57
CA THR A 167 23.82 -5.63 27.69
C THR A 167 22.43 -6.24 27.86
N LEU A 168 22.15 -6.82 29.03
CA LEU A 168 20.80 -7.26 29.41
C LEU A 168 20.23 -6.25 30.40
N ARG A 169 19.03 -5.74 30.14
CA ARG A 169 18.33 -4.82 31.06
C ARG A 169 17.04 -5.45 31.57
N ARG A 170 16.82 -5.37 32.88
CA ARG A 170 15.50 -5.61 33.48
C ARG A 170 14.75 -4.29 33.56
N LEU A 171 13.61 -4.22 32.91
CA LEU A 171 12.76 -3.02 32.82
C LEU A 171 11.44 -3.25 33.56
N HIS A 172 10.97 -2.21 34.23
CA HIS A 172 9.65 -2.21 34.85
C HIS A 172 8.55 -2.28 33.79
N GLY A 173 7.64 -3.25 33.88
CA GLY A 173 6.63 -3.53 32.84
C GLY A 173 5.76 -2.32 32.46
N THR A 174 5.35 -1.49 33.43
CA THR A 174 4.46 -0.34 33.19
C THR A 174 5.14 1.03 33.24
N GLU A 175 6.38 1.12 33.72
CA GLU A 175 7.08 2.41 33.90
C GLU A 175 8.25 2.59 32.94
N GLY A 176 8.80 1.49 32.41
CA GLY A 176 9.99 1.53 31.55
C GLY A 176 11.29 1.87 32.28
N THR A 177 11.25 2.01 33.60
CA THR A 177 12.42 2.28 34.43
C THR A 177 13.35 1.07 34.46
N VAL A 178 14.66 1.31 34.36
CA VAL A 178 15.67 0.25 34.46
C VAL A 178 15.79 -0.15 35.94
N VAL A 179 15.51 -1.42 36.23
CA VAL A 179 15.66 -2.01 37.56
C VAL A 179 17.13 -2.35 37.82
N TRP A 180 17.77 -3.01 36.85
CA TRP A 180 19.20 -3.28 36.81
C TRP A 180 19.64 -3.56 35.38
N ASP A 181 20.94 -3.42 35.12
CA ASP A 181 21.59 -3.82 33.89
C ASP A 181 22.76 -4.79 34.17
N PHE A 182 22.93 -5.75 33.27
CA PHE A 182 24.06 -6.66 33.23
C PHE A 182 24.84 -6.41 31.95
N ARG A 183 26.15 -6.21 32.06
CA ARG A 183 27.03 -5.93 30.93
C ARG A 183 28.11 -7.01 30.83
N ASP A 184 28.29 -7.56 29.63
CA ASP A 184 29.34 -8.53 29.32
C ASP A 184 30.18 -8.06 28.13
N VAL A 185 31.50 -8.01 28.33
CA VAL A 185 32.52 -7.56 27.35
C VAL A 185 33.36 -8.71 26.81
N SER A 186 32.85 -9.94 26.95
CA SER A 186 33.50 -11.19 26.50
C SER A 186 33.68 -11.29 24.98
N LYS A 187 33.07 -10.37 24.21
CA LYS A 187 33.00 -10.34 22.74
C LYS A 187 32.21 -11.48 22.11
N ASP A 188 31.50 -12.27 22.92
CA ASP A 188 30.57 -13.29 22.44
C ASP A 188 29.35 -12.63 21.77
N VAL A 189 28.74 -13.31 20.80
CA VAL A 189 27.58 -12.80 20.08
C VAL A 189 26.32 -13.11 20.90
N PRO A 190 25.58 -12.11 21.43
CA PRO A 190 24.35 -12.36 22.17
C PRO A 190 23.26 -12.91 21.25
N LEU A 191 22.63 -14.01 21.66
CA LEU A 191 21.60 -14.70 20.89
C LEU A 191 20.20 -14.41 21.43
N GLN A 192 19.87 -14.96 22.61
CA GLN A 192 18.53 -14.90 23.20
C GLN A 192 18.58 -14.88 24.73
N VAL A 193 17.49 -14.45 25.35
CA VAL A 193 17.32 -14.42 26.81
C VAL A 193 16.17 -15.33 27.23
N SER A 194 16.37 -16.07 28.32
CA SER A 194 15.31 -16.86 28.94
C SER A 194 15.37 -16.70 30.46
N ASN A 195 14.31 -17.08 31.15
CA ASN A 195 14.22 -17.00 32.59
C ASN A 195 13.51 -18.22 33.19
N SER A 196 13.91 -18.55 34.41
CA SER A 196 13.11 -19.35 35.33
C SER A 196 12.55 -18.47 36.45
N VAL A 197 11.84 -19.09 37.38
CA VAL A 197 11.30 -18.44 38.57
C VAL A 197 12.40 -17.81 39.45
N ASP A 198 13.62 -18.35 39.41
CA ASP A 198 14.75 -17.97 40.27
C ASP A 198 15.96 -17.39 39.51
N LYS A 199 16.13 -17.71 38.23
CA LYS A 199 17.34 -17.37 37.44
C LYS A 199 16.99 -16.70 36.11
N VAL A 200 17.93 -15.89 35.62
CA VAL A 200 17.92 -15.38 34.25
C VAL A 200 19.08 -16.00 33.48
N PHE A 201 18.85 -16.41 32.24
CA PHE A 201 19.81 -17.06 31.38
C PHE A 201 20.06 -16.19 30.15
N VAL A 202 21.29 -15.73 29.98
CA VAL A 202 21.76 -15.07 28.75
C VAL A 202 22.49 -16.10 27.91
N VAL A 203 22.01 -16.34 26.70
CA VAL A 203 22.62 -17.28 25.77
C VAL A 203 23.39 -16.50 24.70
N SER A 204 24.65 -16.87 24.49
CA SER A 204 25.55 -16.25 23.52
C SER A 204 26.29 -17.31 22.71
N LEU A 205 26.61 -16.99 21.46
CA LEU A 205 27.54 -17.77 20.64
C LEU A 205 28.97 -17.47 21.07
N HIS A 206 29.72 -18.50 21.43
CA HIS A 206 31.07 -18.40 21.96
C HIS A 206 32.06 -19.11 21.04
N GLY A 207 33.18 -18.45 20.74
CA GLY A 207 34.24 -19.01 19.90
C GLY A 207 34.49 -18.19 18.63
N VAL A 208 34.92 -18.88 17.57
CA VAL A 208 35.30 -18.24 16.29
C VAL A 208 34.16 -18.32 15.27
N PRO A 209 34.02 -17.32 14.39
CA PRO A 209 33.03 -17.34 13.31
C PRO A 209 33.08 -18.64 12.50
N GLY A 210 31.93 -19.30 12.35
CA GLY A 210 31.79 -20.58 11.64
C GLY A 210 32.10 -21.85 12.45
N ALA A 211 32.48 -21.72 13.72
CA ALA A 211 32.63 -22.86 14.64
C ALA A 211 32.27 -22.43 16.07
N TYR A 212 31.03 -22.01 16.27
CA TYR A 212 30.55 -21.53 17.56
C TYR A 212 30.19 -22.69 18.50
N GLY A 213 30.50 -22.51 19.79
CA GLY A 213 29.85 -23.19 20.90
C GLY A 213 28.78 -22.29 21.53
N LEU A 214 28.08 -22.79 22.54
CA LEU A 214 27.05 -22.04 23.25
C LEU A 214 27.53 -21.71 24.66
N LYS A 215 27.44 -20.43 25.05
CA LYS A 215 27.69 -19.96 26.41
C LYS A 215 26.38 -19.54 27.04
N VAL A 216 26.08 -20.10 28.21
CA VAL A 216 24.92 -19.73 29.02
C VAL A 216 25.43 -19.04 30.28
N THR A 217 25.20 -17.73 30.37
CA THR A 217 25.49 -16.95 31.57
C THR A 217 24.26 -16.92 32.47
N VAL A 218 24.42 -17.38 33.71
CA VAL A 218 23.34 -17.48 34.70
C VAL A 218 23.39 -16.26 35.62
N LEU A 219 22.30 -15.52 35.73
CA LEU A 219 22.17 -14.31 36.53
C LEU A 219 21.13 -14.50 37.65
N ASP A 220 21.37 -13.81 38.76
CA ASP A 220 20.43 -13.69 39.88
C ASP A 220 19.26 -12.75 39.52
N THR A 221 18.01 -13.18 39.74
CA THR A 221 16.81 -12.44 39.30
C THR A 221 16.65 -11.05 39.97
N PRO A 222 16.88 -10.86 41.29
CA PRO A 222 16.72 -9.54 41.91
C PRO A 222 17.86 -8.58 41.60
N THR A 223 19.12 -9.05 41.51
CA THR A 223 20.29 -8.16 41.42
C THR A 223 20.94 -8.10 40.04
N GLY A 224 20.64 -9.03 39.13
CA GLY A 224 21.31 -9.13 37.83
C GLY A 224 22.77 -9.59 37.90
N ARG A 225 23.26 -10.00 39.08
CA ARG A 225 24.65 -10.42 39.26
C ARG A 225 24.88 -11.80 38.65
N ARG A 226 26.03 -11.97 37.99
CA ARG A 226 26.49 -13.25 37.43
C ARG A 226 26.70 -14.27 38.55
N MET A 227 26.01 -15.40 38.47
CA MET A 227 26.12 -16.53 39.39
C MET A 227 26.98 -17.65 38.82
N ASP A 228 26.80 -17.98 37.54
CA ASP A 228 27.50 -19.08 36.89
C ASP A 228 27.68 -18.81 35.39
N GLU A 229 28.59 -19.56 34.78
CA GLU A 229 28.85 -19.55 33.34
C GLU A 229 29.03 -20.98 32.85
N ILE A 230 28.13 -21.40 31.97
CA ILE A 230 28.07 -22.77 31.46
C ILE A 230 28.42 -22.76 29.98
N LEU A 231 29.55 -23.36 29.64
CA LEU A 231 29.97 -23.59 28.27
C LEU A 231 29.45 -24.95 27.78
N ILE A 232 28.67 -24.94 26.71
CA ILE A 232 28.12 -26.11 26.04
C ILE A 232 28.87 -26.27 24.73
N SER A 233 29.65 -27.35 24.62
CA SER A 233 30.32 -27.68 23.37
C SER A 233 29.29 -28.14 22.33
N ALA A 234 29.14 -27.36 21.26
CA ALA A 234 28.55 -27.86 20.03
C ALA A 234 29.55 -28.82 19.34
N GLY A 235 29.06 -29.71 18.49
CA GLY A 235 29.94 -30.47 17.59
C GLY A 235 30.60 -29.53 16.59
N LYS A 236 31.75 -29.94 16.06
CA LYS A 236 32.54 -29.10 15.15
C LYS A 236 31.75 -28.83 13.87
N GLY A 237 31.31 -27.57 13.70
CA GLY A 237 30.53 -27.14 12.53
C GLY A 237 29.02 -27.33 12.66
N ASP A 238 28.51 -27.72 13.83
CA ASP A 238 27.06 -27.80 14.06
C ASP A 238 26.41 -26.42 14.10
N ILE A 239 27.10 -25.42 14.65
CA ILE A 239 26.62 -24.04 14.77
C ILE A 239 27.60 -23.13 14.02
N VAL A 240 27.18 -22.70 12.84
CA VAL A 240 27.90 -21.76 11.97
C VAL A 240 27.45 -20.33 12.28
N GLY A 241 26.17 -20.14 12.61
CA GLY A 241 25.60 -18.85 13.01
C GLY A 241 24.34 -18.98 13.87
N GLU A 242 23.70 -17.83 14.14
CA GLU A 242 22.52 -17.71 15.00
C GLU A 242 21.35 -18.59 14.53
N GLN A 243 21.15 -18.70 13.22
CA GLN A 243 20.07 -19.48 12.59
C GLN A 243 20.13 -21.00 12.85
N ASP A 244 21.26 -21.51 13.31
CA ASP A 244 21.44 -22.95 13.61
C ASP A 244 20.94 -23.28 15.03
N VAL A 245 20.77 -22.27 15.89
CA VAL A 245 20.08 -22.41 17.17
C VAL A 245 18.60 -22.21 16.94
N MET A 246 17.84 -23.27 17.17
CA MET A 246 16.44 -23.34 16.77
C MET A 246 15.50 -22.76 17.80
N PHE A 247 15.90 -22.85 19.06
CA PHE A 247 15.04 -22.51 20.17
C PHE A 247 15.85 -22.24 21.44
N VAL A 248 15.58 -21.11 22.08
CA VAL A 248 16.01 -20.81 23.44
C VAL A 248 14.78 -20.45 24.25
N GLY A 249 14.59 -21.13 25.37
CA GLY A 249 13.56 -20.86 26.35
C GLY A 249 12.34 -21.77 26.30
N ALA A 250 11.19 -21.18 26.66
CA ALA A 250 9.88 -21.74 26.97
C ALA A 250 9.81 -22.83 28.06
N ASN A 251 8.78 -22.66 28.87
CA ASN A 251 8.51 -23.22 30.18
C ASN A 251 9.47 -22.67 31.23
N SER A 252 9.07 -21.59 31.91
CA SER A 252 9.85 -20.97 32.99
C SER A 252 10.11 -21.93 34.18
N ALA A 253 9.49 -23.11 34.24
CA ALA A 253 9.89 -24.15 35.19
C ALA A 253 11.20 -24.84 34.78
N MET A 254 11.39 -25.16 33.49
CA MET A 254 12.58 -25.83 32.94
C MET A 254 12.84 -25.36 31.50
N PRO A 255 13.43 -24.17 31.30
CA PRO A 255 13.66 -23.64 29.97
C PRO A 255 14.75 -24.44 29.26
N ILE A 256 14.63 -24.59 27.93
CA ILE A 256 15.53 -25.42 27.13
C ILE A 256 16.28 -24.63 26.07
N LEU A 257 17.38 -25.20 25.62
CA LEU A 257 18.18 -24.74 24.50
C LEU A 257 18.30 -25.89 23.51
N ALA A 258 18.00 -25.65 22.24
CA ALA A 258 18.02 -26.69 21.24
C ALA A 258 18.60 -26.23 19.91
N TRP A 259 19.40 -27.11 19.31
CA TRP A 259 20.04 -26.93 18.02
C TRP A 259 20.12 -28.27 17.30
N VAL A 260 20.39 -28.24 16.00
CA VAL A 260 20.50 -29.45 15.18
C VAL A 260 21.90 -29.53 14.57
N ASP A 261 22.37 -30.74 14.30
CA ASP A 261 23.64 -30.95 13.60
C ASP A 261 23.60 -30.43 12.15
N SER A 262 24.78 -30.19 11.57
CA SER A 262 24.90 -29.62 10.21
C SER A 262 24.18 -30.43 9.11
N ASP A 263 24.09 -31.75 9.29
CA ASP A 263 23.41 -32.68 8.37
C ASP A 263 21.89 -32.79 8.60
N ARG A 264 21.34 -32.13 9.63
CA ARG A 264 19.93 -32.22 10.07
C ARG A 264 19.45 -33.65 10.35
N LYS A 265 20.31 -34.46 10.97
CA LYS A 265 20.05 -35.84 11.40
C LYS A 265 19.81 -35.96 12.90
N THR A 266 20.36 -35.06 13.71
CA THR A 266 20.36 -35.17 15.17
C THR A 266 19.92 -33.87 15.80
N LEU A 267 18.89 -33.93 16.64
CA LEU A 267 18.50 -32.84 17.53
C LEU A 267 19.30 -32.93 18.82
N HIS A 268 19.87 -31.81 19.23
CA HIS A 268 20.51 -31.62 20.52
C HIS A 268 19.65 -30.73 21.42
N VAL A 269 19.43 -31.18 22.66
CA VAL A 269 18.64 -30.45 23.66
C VAL A 269 19.43 -30.35 24.96
N ASN A 270 19.52 -29.14 25.51
CA ASN A 270 20.08 -28.85 26.82
C ASN A 270 19.00 -28.18 27.69
N VAL A 271 18.89 -28.58 28.96
CA VAL A 271 18.06 -27.87 29.94
C VAL A 271 18.93 -26.77 30.55
N LEU A 272 18.49 -25.51 30.44
CA LEU A 272 19.28 -24.35 30.87
C LEU A 272 19.60 -24.44 32.36
N GLY A 273 20.85 -24.09 32.71
CA GLY A 273 21.38 -24.25 34.06
C GLY A 273 22.09 -25.59 34.31
N ASN A 274 22.17 -26.47 33.31
CA ASN A 274 22.92 -27.74 33.37
C ASN A 274 23.93 -27.86 32.19
N LYS A 275 24.97 -28.67 32.37
CA LYS A 275 25.96 -29.05 31.34
C LYS A 275 25.53 -30.24 30.48
N ALA A 276 24.53 -31.02 30.90
CA ALA A 276 24.10 -32.22 30.19
C ALA A 276 23.44 -31.90 28.84
N LYS A 277 23.85 -32.62 27.79
CA LYS A 277 23.24 -32.58 26.44
C LYS A 277 22.51 -33.89 26.18
N HIS A 278 21.29 -33.80 25.65
CA HIS A 278 20.47 -34.93 25.21
C HIS A 278 20.41 -34.95 23.68
N GLU A 279 20.49 -36.12 23.07
CA GLU A 279 20.53 -36.27 21.60
C GLU A 279 19.38 -37.17 21.11
N PHE A 280 18.68 -36.72 20.06
CA PHE A 280 17.55 -37.45 19.48
C PHE A 280 17.64 -37.48 17.96
N PRO A 281 17.36 -38.63 17.31
CA PRO A 281 17.39 -38.72 15.85
C PRO A 281 16.19 -38.00 15.22
N LEU A 282 16.45 -37.29 14.12
CA LEU A 282 15.44 -36.68 13.26
C LEU A 282 14.99 -37.66 12.16
N ILE A 283 13.84 -37.42 11.56
CA ILE A 283 13.37 -38.20 10.41
C ILE A 283 14.27 -37.93 9.19
N ALA A 284 14.45 -38.95 8.34
CA ALA A 284 15.27 -38.81 7.14
C ALA A 284 14.68 -37.76 6.17
N GLY A 285 15.53 -36.89 5.61
CA GLY A 285 15.12 -35.84 4.68
C GLY A 285 14.46 -34.62 5.34
N THR A 286 14.63 -34.44 6.65
CA THR A 286 14.19 -33.23 7.38
C THR A 286 14.82 -31.98 6.77
N GLN A 287 13.98 -31.05 6.33
CA GLN A 287 14.40 -29.74 5.82
C GLN A 287 14.30 -28.67 6.89
N THR A 288 13.21 -28.65 7.66
CA THR A 288 13.01 -27.69 8.76
C THR A 288 12.57 -28.41 10.02
N VAL A 289 12.99 -27.88 11.17
CA VAL A 289 12.52 -28.29 12.49
C VAL A 289 11.97 -27.04 13.18
N ASP A 290 10.87 -27.16 13.92
CA ASP A 290 10.37 -26.11 14.81
C ASP A 290 10.15 -26.71 16.19
N ILE A 291 10.41 -25.93 17.24
CA ILE A 291 10.15 -26.35 18.62
C ILE A 291 9.01 -25.54 19.20
N HIS A 292 8.10 -26.26 19.83
CA HIS A 292 6.84 -25.77 20.35
C HIS A 292 6.77 -26.10 21.84
N ALA A 293 6.86 -25.08 22.70
CA ALA A 293 6.86 -25.25 24.14
C ALA A 293 5.95 -24.22 24.83
N PRO A 294 5.41 -24.53 26.01
CA PRO A 294 4.49 -23.64 26.73
C PRO A 294 5.23 -22.48 27.39
N HIS A 295 4.63 -21.30 27.52
CA HIS A 295 5.30 -20.13 28.13
C HIS A 295 4.98 -19.90 29.61
N LEU A 296 3.97 -20.58 30.17
CA LEU A 296 3.55 -20.38 31.55
C LEU A 296 4.43 -21.17 32.52
N VAL A 297 4.75 -20.56 33.67
CA VAL A 297 5.53 -21.20 34.76
C VAL A 297 4.88 -22.48 35.26
N GLN A 298 3.55 -22.48 35.35
CA GLN A 298 2.75 -23.58 35.86
C GLN A 298 2.49 -24.71 34.86
N SER A 299 2.87 -24.53 33.58
CA SER A 299 2.64 -25.53 32.53
C SER A 299 3.47 -26.78 32.75
N ASP A 300 2.91 -27.94 32.41
CA ASP A 300 3.67 -29.18 32.41
C ASP A 300 4.92 -29.07 31.50
N PRO A 301 6.08 -29.61 31.92
CA PRO A 301 7.36 -29.44 31.24
C PRO A 301 7.49 -30.37 30.02
N HIS A 302 6.61 -30.14 29.05
CA HIS A 302 6.61 -30.82 27.77
C HIS A 302 6.91 -29.83 26.64
N PHE A 303 7.60 -30.31 25.62
CA PHE A 303 7.79 -29.59 24.38
C PHE A 303 7.60 -30.54 23.20
N LEU A 304 7.26 -29.98 22.05
CA LEU A 304 7.05 -30.70 20.81
C LEU A 304 8.10 -30.26 19.80
N VAL A 305 8.69 -31.24 19.12
CA VAL A 305 9.59 -31.05 17.99
C VAL A 305 8.81 -31.39 16.73
N HIS A 306 8.61 -30.40 15.87
CA HIS A 306 7.91 -30.52 14.61
C HIS A 306 8.95 -30.61 13.48
N MET A 307 8.92 -31.68 12.70
CA MET A 307 9.86 -31.97 11.63
C MET A 307 9.11 -31.93 10.30
N ARG A 308 9.62 -31.15 9.33
CA ARG A 308 9.08 -31.09 7.97
C ARG A 308 10.09 -31.57 6.95
N THR A 309 9.65 -32.43 6.05
CA THR A 309 10.36 -32.80 4.82
C THR A 309 9.70 -32.08 3.64
N ARG A 310 10.18 -32.33 2.42
CA ARG A 310 9.61 -31.74 1.20
C ARG A 310 8.11 -32.01 1.04
N ASP A 311 7.68 -33.23 1.39
CA ASP A 311 6.34 -33.74 1.06
C ASP A 311 5.54 -34.23 2.28
N ALA A 312 6.11 -34.14 3.49
CA ALA A 312 5.48 -34.62 4.71
C ALA A 312 5.91 -33.86 5.96
N ASN A 313 5.13 -33.99 7.04
CA ASN A 313 5.48 -33.48 8.35
C ASN A 313 5.19 -34.51 9.45
N ALA A 314 6.02 -34.52 10.49
CA ALA A 314 5.87 -35.37 11.68
C ALA A 314 6.19 -34.56 12.93
N ALA A 315 5.76 -35.03 14.09
CA ALA A 315 6.10 -34.35 15.34
C ALA A 315 6.30 -35.36 16.48
N THR A 316 7.20 -35.04 17.39
CA THR A 316 7.48 -35.85 18.58
C THR A 316 7.38 -34.98 19.82
N VAL A 317 6.68 -35.48 20.85
CA VAL A 317 6.53 -34.79 22.13
C VAL A 317 7.51 -35.38 23.12
N PHE A 318 8.17 -34.49 23.85
CA PHE A 318 9.17 -34.79 24.87
C PHE A 318 8.71 -34.28 26.24
N HIS A 319 9.18 -34.96 27.29
CA HIS A 319 8.96 -34.63 28.69
C HIS A 319 10.30 -34.35 29.37
N ILE A 320 10.34 -33.30 30.19
CA ILE A 320 11.49 -32.95 31.01
C ILE A 320 11.17 -33.29 32.47
N ASP A 321 11.98 -34.16 33.07
CA ASP A 321 11.85 -34.49 34.49
C ASP A 321 12.36 -33.32 35.35
N LEU A 322 11.47 -32.73 36.16
CA LEU A 322 11.77 -31.55 36.98
C LEU A 322 12.87 -31.77 38.03
N LYS A 323 13.16 -33.02 38.43
CA LYS A 323 14.14 -33.33 39.48
C LYS A 323 15.52 -33.64 38.92
N THR A 324 15.56 -34.31 37.78
CA THR A 324 16.81 -34.82 37.17
C THR A 324 17.24 -34.01 35.95
N SER A 325 16.38 -33.13 35.43
CA SER A 325 16.57 -32.43 34.15
C SER A 325 16.81 -33.38 32.97
N ALA A 326 16.36 -34.63 33.09
CA ALA A 326 16.44 -35.62 32.02
C ALA A 326 15.33 -35.35 31.00
N VAL A 327 15.69 -35.32 29.72
CA VAL A 327 14.74 -35.20 28.61
C VAL A 327 14.45 -36.60 28.08
N SER A 328 13.16 -36.96 28.02
CA SER A 328 12.71 -38.25 27.51
C SER A 328 11.59 -38.06 26.50
N LYS A 329 11.49 -38.98 25.54
CA LYS A 329 10.41 -38.98 24.57
C LYS A 329 9.10 -39.42 25.25
N ALA A 330 8.05 -38.62 25.12
CA ALA A 330 6.72 -38.95 25.62
C ALA A 330 5.92 -39.78 24.60
N TYR A 331 5.72 -39.25 23.38
CA TYR A 331 5.04 -39.96 22.29
C TYR A 331 5.31 -39.33 20.92
N ASP A 332 5.02 -40.06 19.84
CA ASP A 332 5.04 -39.53 18.47
C ASP A 332 3.63 -39.19 17.97
N LEU A 333 3.56 -38.13 17.17
CA LEU A 333 2.44 -37.87 16.28
C LEU A 333 2.71 -38.48 14.91
N PRO A 334 1.66 -38.95 14.20
CA PRO A 334 1.82 -39.65 12.94
C PRO A 334 2.45 -38.75 11.86
N LEU A 335 3.21 -39.36 10.95
CA LEU A 335 3.66 -38.72 9.72
C LEU A 335 2.43 -38.44 8.83
N LEU A 336 2.23 -37.18 8.45
CA LEU A 336 1.16 -36.76 7.54
C LEU A 336 1.76 -36.17 6.27
N ALA A 337 1.09 -36.38 5.14
CA ALA A 337 1.49 -35.81 3.85
C ALA A 337 1.21 -34.30 3.78
N GLY A 338 1.94 -33.62 2.90
CA GLY A 338 1.84 -32.19 2.67
C GLY A 338 2.54 -31.35 3.74
N THR A 339 2.41 -30.04 3.63
CA THR A 339 2.87 -29.12 4.67
C THR A 339 1.88 -29.10 5.84
N GLY A 340 2.35 -28.63 6.98
CA GLY A 340 1.53 -28.49 8.17
C GLY A 340 2.18 -27.50 9.13
N ALA A 341 1.39 -27.02 10.08
CA ALA A 341 1.87 -26.17 11.16
C ALA A 341 1.32 -26.68 12.50
N ILE A 342 2.06 -26.40 13.57
CA ILE A 342 1.63 -26.74 14.93
C ILE A 342 1.62 -25.47 15.76
N ALA A 343 0.65 -25.36 16.65
CA ALA A 343 0.53 -24.28 17.61
C ALA A 343 0.43 -24.84 19.03
N THR A 344 1.09 -24.17 19.98
CA THR A 344 1.02 -24.50 21.41
C THR A 344 0.02 -23.60 22.10
N SER A 345 -0.82 -24.17 22.96
CA SER A 345 -1.68 -23.42 23.87
C SER A 345 -1.55 -23.97 25.30
N SER A 346 -1.56 -23.10 26.30
CA SER A 346 -1.48 -23.49 27.71
C SER A 346 -2.65 -22.93 28.51
N VAL A 347 -3.23 -23.76 29.38
CA VAL A 347 -4.28 -23.34 30.33
C VAL A 347 -3.97 -23.93 31.69
N GLY A 348 -3.36 -23.12 32.57
CA GLY A 348 -2.78 -23.62 33.81
C GLY A 348 -1.68 -24.64 33.52
N ALA A 349 -1.74 -25.80 34.15
CA ALA A 349 -0.78 -26.89 33.91
C ALA A 349 -0.96 -27.60 32.56
N ASN A 350 -2.16 -27.56 31.98
CA ASN A 350 -2.47 -28.31 30.77
C ASN A 350 -1.87 -27.64 29.53
N VAL A 351 -1.10 -28.42 28.77
CA VAL A 351 -0.50 -27.99 27.50
C VAL A 351 -1.17 -28.75 26.36
N TYR A 352 -1.53 -28.02 25.31
CA TYR A 352 -2.18 -28.56 24.13
C TYR A 352 -1.38 -28.22 22.88
N PHE A 353 -1.32 -29.16 21.95
CA PHE A 353 -0.77 -28.96 20.62
C PHE A 353 -1.90 -29.06 19.59
N THR A 354 -2.10 -27.99 18.84
CA THR A 354 -3.04 -27.95 17.71
C THR A 354 -2.24 -28.10 16.43
N ARG A 355 -2.41 -29.22 15.74
CA ARG A 355 -1.83 -29.46 14.42
C ARG A 355 -2.82 -29.03 13.35
N VAL A 356 -2.38 -28.16 12.46
CA VAL A 356 -3.11 -27.68 11.30
C VAL A 356 -2.51 -28.27 10.04
N THR A 357 -3.33 -28.97 9.27
CA THR A 357 -2.97 -29.56 7.97
C THR A 357 -3.70 -28.80 6.86
N GLN A 358 -3.59 -29.27 5.61
CA GLN A 358 -4.34 -28.69 4.50
C GLN A 358 -5.86 -28.96 4.58
N SER A 359 -6.28 -30.03 5.28
CA SER A 359 -7.67 -30.49 5.28
C SER A 359 -8.34 -30.53 6.66
N GLU A 360 -7.58 -30.52 7.75
CA GLU A 360 -8.14 -30.63 9.10
C GLU A 360 -7.29 -29.98 10.21
N LEU A 361 -7.98 -29.71 11.33
CA LEU A 361 -7.41 -29.36 12.63
C LEU A 361 -7.43 -30.58 13.57
N ILE A 362 -6.31 -30.86 14.22
CA ILE A 362 -6.17 -31.96 15.18
C ILE A 362 -5.65 -31.41 16.50
N LEU A 363 -6.33 -31.71 17.60
CA LEU A 363 -5.96 -31.33 18.96
C LEU A 363 -5.48 -32.54 19.76
N VAL A 364 -4.32 -32.41 20.39
CA VAL A 364 -3.76 -33.39 21.33
C VAL A 364 -3.30 -32.70 22.62
N ALA A 365 -3.28 -33.42 23.74
CA ALA A 365 -2.68 -32.95 24.99
C ALA A 365 -1.22 -33.38 25.09
N SER A 366 -0.38 -32.58 25.75
CA SER A 366 1.04 -32.91 25.96
C SER A 366 1.29 -34.22 26.73
N THR A 367 0.30 -34.69 27.50
CA THR A 367 0.41 -35.88 28.35
C THR A 367 -0.09 -37.15 27.67
N SER A 368 -0.72 -37.06 26.49
CA SER A 368 -1.29 -38.22 25.80
C SER A 368 -1.34 -38.04 24.29
N ASN A 369 -1.05 -39.10 23.55
CA ASN A 369 -1.23 -39.16 22.10
C ASN A 369 -2.70 -39.29 21.66
N ALA A 370 -3.65 -39.36 22.60
CA ALA A 370 -5.06 -39.43 22.29
C ALA A 370 -5.55 -38.13 21.62
N VAL A 371 -6.23 -38.27 20.49
CA VAL A 371 -6.82 -37.14 19.78
C VAL A 371 -8.03 -36.64 20.57
N LEU A 372 -7.92 -35.44 21.13
CA LEU A 372 -8.97 -34.77 21.89
C LEU A 372 -10.05 -34.17 20.98
N GLY A 373 -9.67 -33.83 19.76
CA GLY A 373 -10.58 -33.33 18.74
C GLY A 373 -9.96 -33.36 17.37
N ARG A 374 -10.79 -33.64 16.37
CA ARG A 374 -10.42 -33.63 14.95
C ARG A 374 -11.56 -32.97 14.18
N TRP A 375 -11.23 -31.94 13.42
CA TRP A 375 -12.22 -31.16 12.68
C TRP A 375 -11.75 -30.96 11.24
N PRO A 376 -12.39 -31.58 10.24
CA PRO A 376 -12.13 -31.28 8.85
C PRO A 376 -12.56 -29.85 8.53
N PHE A 377 -11.83 -29.20 7.63
CA PHE A 377 -12.21 -27.88 7.16
C PHE A 377 -13.50 -27.94 6.36
N LYS A 378 -14.42 -27.03 6.68
CA LYS A 378 -15.64 -26.82 5.91
C LYS A 378 -15.48 -25.57 5.06
N PHE A 379 -15.25 -25.78 3.77
CA PHE A 379 -15.15 -24.70 2.81
C PHE A 379 -16.56 -24.20 2.44
N SER A 380 -16.76 -22.89 2.52
CA SER A 380 -17.96 -22.23 2.02
C SER A 380 -17.60 -21.53 0.72
N PRO A 381 -18.38 -21.68 -0.37
CA PRO A 381 -18.13 -21.00 -1.64
C PRO A 381 -18.00 -19.47 -1.50
N ASN A 382 -18.61 -18.90 -0.46
CA ASN A 382 -18.61 -17.46 -0.19
C ASN A 382 -17.35 -16.97 0.55
N ALA A 383 -16.48 -17.86 1.03
CA ALA A 383 -15.29 -17.50 1.80
C ALA A 383 -14.07 -17.12 0.93
N GLY A 384 -14.16 -17.28 -0.40
CA GLY A 384 -13.10 -16.90 -1.34
C GLY A 384 -11.80 -17.72 -1.21
N VAL A 385 -11.87 -18.87 -0.54
CA VAL A 385 -10.77 -19.82 -0.37
C VAL A 385 -11.33 -21.22 -0.61
N ASP A 386 -10.93 -21.81 -1.73
CA ASP A 386 -11.37 -23.16 -2.10
C ASP A 386 -10.63 -24.25 -1.30
N GLU A 387 -9.40 -23.97 -0.86
CA GLU A 387 -8.57 -24.87 -0.04
C GLU A 387 -7.60 -24.08 0.87
N VAL A 388 -7.34 -24.58 2.09
CA VAL A 388 -6.22 -24.09 2.93
C VAL A 388 -4.95 -24.75 2.41
N VAL A 389 -4.41 -24.22 1.32
CA VAL A 389 -3.21 -24.79 0.69
C VAL A 389 -1.96 -24.25 1.37
N ASP A 390 -1.07 -25.19 1.69
CA ASP A 390 0.28 -24.98 2.18
C ASP A 390 0.40 -24.01 3.37
N VAL A 391 0.08 -24.52 4.57
CA VAL A 391 0.19 -23.76 5.83
C VAL A 391 1.65 -23.56 6.21
N SER A 392 2.10 -22.31 6.34
CA SER A 392 3.45 -21.99 6.80
C SER A 392 3.52 -21.88 8.32
N HIS A 393 2.60 -21.10 8.91
CA HIS A 393 2.56 -20.81 10.34
C HIS A 393 1.14 -20.92 10.89
N ALA A 394 1.03 -21.32 12.16
CA ALA A 394 -0.24 -21.37 12.86
C ALA A 394 -0.08 -20.92 14.31
N VAL A 395 -1.07 -20.22 14.82
CA VAL A 395 -1.26 -19.93 16.24
C VAL A 395 -2.65 -20.39 16.65
N ALA A 396 -2.80 -20.89 17.87
CA ALA A 396 -4.07 -21.43 18.32
C ALA A 396 -4.38 -21.04 19.77
N GLU A 397 -5.67 -20.94 20.05
CA GLU A 397 -6.22 -20.86 21.38
C GLU A 397 -7.17 -22.04 21.61
N VAL A 398 -6.99 -22.73 22.74
CA VAL A 398 -7.80 -23.86 23.15
C VAL A 398 -8.59 -23.49 24.40
N VAL A 399 -9.92 -23.62 24.33
CA VAL A 399 -10.85 -23.41 25.44
C VAL A 399 -11.58 -24.72 25.71
N LYS A 400 -11.37 -25.27 26.91
CA LYS A 400 -12.13 -26.43 27.38
C LYS A 400 -13.53 -25.96 27.84
N LYS A 401 -14.61 -26.46 27.24
CA LYS A 401 -15.98 -26.10 27.60
C LYS A 401 -16.50 -26.93 28.77
N ASN A 402 -16.56 -28.25 28.57
CA ASN A 402 -17.00 -29.26 29.55
C ASN A 402 -15.91 -30.36 29.68
N SER A 403 -16.16 -31.46 30.41
CA SER A 403 -15.16 -32.53 30.66
C SER A 403 -14.43 -33.01 29.40
N ASP A 404 -15.14 -33.14 28.27
CA ASP A 404 -14.63 -33.76 27.03
C ASP A 404 -14.83 -32.92 25.76
N SER A 405 -15.24 -31.64 25.88
CA SER A 405 -15.51 -30.78 24.73
C SER A 405 -14.53 -29.61 24.66
N TYR A 406 -13.89 -29.45 23.49
CA TYR A 406 -12.91 -28.39 23.22
C TYR A 406 -13.40 -27.42 22.13
N ALA A 407 -13.13 -26.13 22.33
CA ALA A 407 -13.15 -25.12 21.28
C ALA A 407 -11.73 -24.72 20.94
N VAL A 408 -11.38 -24.78 19.67
CA VAL A 408 -10.08 -24.42 19.11
C VAL A 408 -10.31 -23.31 18.09
N ARG A 409 -9.64 -22.19 18.29
CA ARG A 409 -9.48 -21.14 17.29
C ARG A 409 -8.05 -21.21 16.78
N ALA A 410 -7.88 -21.40 15.48
CA ALA A 410 -6.57 -21.48 14.84
C ALA A 410 -6.47 -20.40 13.76
N ALA A 411 -5.47 -19.53 13.88
CA ALA A 411 -5.13 -18.54 12.87
C ALA A 411 -3.90 -19.00 12.11
N THR A 412 -4.00 -19.10 10.79
CA THR A 412 -2.98 -19.71 9.93
C THR A 412 -2.62 -18.82 8.75
N LEU A 413 -1.32 -18.71 8.48
CA LEU A 413 -0.83 -18.09 7.25
C LEU A 413 -0.69 -19.17 6.18
N THR A 414 -1.31 -18.92 5.03
CA THR A 414 -1.24 -19.81 3.85
C THR A 414 -0.10 -19.42 2.93
N ALA A 415 0.35 -20.31 2.06
CA ALA A 415 1.36 -19.99 1.04
C ALA A 415 0.89 -18.91 0.05
N HIS A 416 -0.42 -18.73 -0.10
CA HIS A 416 -1.05 -17.64 -0.86
C HIS A 416 -1.06 -16.30 -0.12
N GLU A 417 -0.42 -16.22 1.05
CA GLU A 417 -0.32 -15.00 1.87
C GLU A 417 -1.69 -14.52 2.41
N ASN A 418 -2.67 -15.42 2.45
CA ASN A 418 -3.91 -15.18 3.17
C ASN A 418 -3.75 -15.59 4.63
N TRP A 419 -4.18 -14.72 5.54
CA TRP A 419 -4.34 -15.02 6.95
C TRP A 419 -5.77 -15.50 7.20
N VAL A 420 -5.89 -16.73 7.65
CA VAL A 420 -7.17 -17.44 7.75
C VAL A 420 -7.41 -17.81 9.20
N LEU A 421 -8.63 -17.60 9.68
CA LEU A 421 -9.03 -18.11 10.99
C LEU A 421 -10.08 -19.21 10.84
N ALA A 422 -9.82 -20.36 11.47
CA ALA A 422 -10.77 -21.45 11.61
C ALA A 422 -11.16 -21.67 13.07
N ARG A 423 -12.43 -22.02 13.30
CA ARG A 423 -12.97 -22.41 14.61
C ARG A 423 -13.50 -23.84 14.51
N ASN A 424 -12.86 -24.80 15.16
CA ASN A 424 -13.24 -26.22 15.09
C ASN A 424 -13.49 -26.69 13.64
N GLY A 425 -12.63 -26.30 12.69
CA GLY A 425 -12.74 -26.64 11.27
C GLY A 425 -13.68 -25.74 10.45
N ASP A 426 -14.53 -24.94 11.09
CA ASP A 426 -15.37 -23.97 10.39
C ASP A 426 -14.54 -22.71 10.07
N LEU A 427 -14.39 -22.36 8.79
CA LEU A 427 -13.68 -21.15 8.37
C LEU A 427 -14.48 -19.90 8.77
N GLY A 428 -13.86 -19.03 9.57
CA GLY A 428 -14.46 -17.80 10.07
C GLY A 428 -14.27 -16.64 9.11
N TRP A 429 -13.02 -16.25 8.87
CA TRP A 429 -12.66 -15.16 7.97
C TRP A 429 -11.34 -15.43 7.26
N VAL A 430 -11.16 -14.73 6.15
CA VAL A 430 -9.96 -14.74 5.32
C VAL A 430 -9.54 -13.30 5.11
N ARG A 431 -8.28 -12.99 5.41
CA ARG A 431 -7.68 -11.66 5.20
C ARG A 431 -6.56 -11.79 4.17
N PRO A 432 -6.61 -11.07 3.04
CA PRO A 432 -5.57 -11.09 2.02
C PRO A 432 -4.36 -10.23 2.45
N GLU A 433 -3.69 -10.63 3.53
CA GLU A 433 -2.54 -9.87 4.08
C GLU A 433 -1.38 -9.76 3.10
N GLY A 434 -1.29 -10.63 2.09
CA GLY A 434 -0.32 -10.49 1.00
C GLY A 434 -0.48 -9.24 0.14
N LEU A 435 -1.64 -8.57 0.15
CA LEU A 435 -1.82 -7.25 -0.47
C LEU A 435 -1.02 -6.15 0.25
N SER A 436 -0.65 -6.38 1.51
CA SER A 436 0.17 -5.44 2.26
C SER A 436 1.53 -5.28 1.58
N GLY A 437 2.08 -4.08 1.48
CA GLY A 437 3.32 -3.87 0.75
C GLY A 437 3.14 -3.89 -0.76
N ALA A 438 1.98 -3.44 -1.24
CA ALA A 438 1.81 -3.02 -2.63
C ALA A 438 2.79 -1.87 -2.94
N VAL A 439 3.56 -2.00 -4.02
CA VAL A 439 4.57 -1.03 -4.46
C VAL A 439 4.31 -0.50 -5.86
N ALA A 440 3.38 -1.10 -6.60
CA ALA A 440 2.86 -0.54 -7.85
C ALA A 440 1.41 -0.93 -8.04
N GLY A 441 0.66 -0.07 -8.72
CA GLY A 441 -0.73 -0.31 -9.05
C GLY A 441 -1.07 0.25 -10.43
N ALA A 442 -2.17 -0.24 -11.01
CA ALA A 442 -2.77 0.31 -12.20
C ALA A 442 -4.26 0.01 -12.25
N TRP A 443 -5.00 0.87 -12.95
CA TRP A 443 -6.37 0.59 -13.37
C TRP A 443 -6.36 -0.13 -14.71
N ALA A 444 -7.19 -1.16 -14.84
CA ALA A 444 -7.40 -1.87 -16.08
C ALA A 444 -8.89 -1.97 -16.39
N GLU A 445 -9.25 -1.81 -17.65
CA GLU A 445 -10.60 -2.04 -18.12
C GLU A 445 -10.90 -3.55 -18.12
N ILE A 446 -12.16 -3.91 -17.85
CA ILE A 446 -12.62 -5.30 -17.95
C ILE A 446 -12.62 -5.68 -19.44
N PRO A 447 -11.93 -6.71 -19.93
CA PRO A 447 -11.88 -7.01 -21.37
C PRO A 447 -13.28 -7.21 -21.99
N GLU A 448 -13.55 -6.60 -23.14
CA GLU A 448 -14.79 -6.88 -23.90
C GLU A 448 -14.66 -8.21 -24.65
N SER A 449 -15.78 -8.93 -24.81
CA SER A 449 -15.90 -9.78 -25.99
C SER A 449 -15.95 -8.84 -27.20
N GLU A 450 -14.85 -8.70 -27.95
CA GLU A 450 -14.65 -7.74 -29.05
C GLU A 450 -15.67 -7.83 -30.21
N SER A 451 -16.76 -8.60 -30.08
CA SER A 451 -17.72 -8.86 -31.14
C SER A 451 -18.40 -7.59 -31.65
N LEU A 452 -18.90 -6.72 -30.76
CA LEU A 452 -19.64 -5.54 -31.20
C LEU A 452 -18.72 -4.46 -31.79
N ALA A 453 -17.62 -4.12 -31.12
CA ALA A 453 -16.67 -3.12 -31.61
C ALA A 453 -16.07 -3.52 -32.97
N LYS A 454 -15.62 -4.77 -33.13
CA LYS A 454 -15.11 -5.28 -34.42
C LYS A 454 -16.16 -5.28 -35.50
N THR A 455 -17.42 -5.60 -35.19
CA THR A 455 -18.50 -5.53 -36.19
C THR A 455 -18.80 -4.09 -36.61
N LEU A 456 -18.74 -3.12 -35.69
CA LEU A 456 -18.92 -1.70 -36.00
C LEU A 456 -17.75 -1.14 -36.83
N GLU A 457 -16.52 -1.53 -36.52
CA GLU A 457 -15.35 -1.18 -37.34
C GLU A 457 -15.42 -1.81 -38.74
N ALA A 458 -15.86 -3.06 -38.85
CA ALA A 458 -16.08 -3.72 -40.13
C ALA A 458 -17.18 -3.02 -40.95
N GLU A 459 -18.28 -2.59 -40.31
CA GLU A 459 -19.34 -1.79 -40.95
C GLU A 459 -18.79 -0.45 -41.47
N ALA A 460 -17.95 0.23 -40.68
CA ALA A 460 -17.38 1.53 -41.02
C ALA A 460 -16.45 1.52 -42.25
N HIS A 461 -15.79 0.39 -42.51
CA HIS A 461 -14.90 0.20 -43.67
C HIS A 461 -15.58 -0.49 -44.87
N SER A 462 -16.87 -0.85 -44.75
CA SER A 462 -17.66 -1.49 -45.81
C SER A 462 -18.46 -0.48 -46.64
N ASN A 463 -18.97 -0.92 -47.80
CA ASN A 463 -19.86 -0.10 -48.62
C ASN A 463 -21.18 0.21 -47.86
N PRO A 464 -21.73 1.45 -47.91
CA PRO A 464 -22.98 1.81 -47.25
C PRO A 464 -24.14 0.81 -47.34
N ILE A 465 -24.33 0.14 -48.49
CA ILE A 465 -25.40 -0.84 -48.68
C ILE A 465 -25.13 -2.13 -47.90
N GLU A 466 -23.88 -2.59 -47.91
CA GLU A 466 -23.44 -3.78 -47.17
C GLU A 466 -23.50 -3.53 -45.66
N ALA A 467 -23.03 -2.36 -45.20
CA ALA A 467 -23.16 -1.91 -43.83
C ALA A 467 -24.64 -1.88 -43.38
N TYR A 468 -25.54 -1.38 -44.24
CA TYR A 468 -26.97 -1.33 -43.94
C TYR A 468 -27.59 -2.73 -43.82
N LEU A 469 -27.30 -3.63 -44.76
CA LEU A 469 -27.79 -5.01 -44.73
C LEU A 469 -27.24 -5.77 -43.53
N HIS A 470 -25.96 -5.59 -43.19
CA HIS A 470 -25.32 -6.15 -42.02
C HIS A 470 -26.01 -5.67 -40.73
N ARG A 471 -26.23 -4.34 -40.60
CA ARG A 471 -26.93 -3.74 -39.47
C ARG A 471 -28.37 -4.26 -39.33
N ALA A 472 -29.11 -4.36 -40.43
CA ALA A 472 -30.49 -4.86 -40.41
C ALA A 472 -30.55 -6.32 -39.95
N ARG A 473 -29.63 -7.17 -40.41
CA ARG A 473 -29.51 -8.56 -39.94
C ARG A 473 -29.14 -8.64 -38.47
N ARG A 474 -28.20 -7.81 -38.02
CA ARG A 474 -27.82 -7.72 -36.60
C ARG A 474 -29.01 -7.31 -35.73
N HIS A 475 -29.73 -6.25 -36.08
CA HIS A 475 -30.93 -5.86 -35.35
C HIS A 475 -32.02 -6.93 -35.37
N ALA A 476 -32.16 -7.68 -36.47
CA ALA A 476 -33.08 -8.82 -36.53
C ALA A 476 -32.64 -9.97 -35.61
N ALA A 477 -31.34 -10.23 -35.49
CA ALA A 477 -30.79 -11.21 -34.55
C ALA A 477 -30.93 -10.72 -33.08
N ASP A 478 -30.66 -9.44 -32.81
CA ASP A 478 -30.81 -8.83 -31.48
C ASP A 478 -32.27 -8.91 -30.96
N LEU A 479 -33.26 -8.96 -31.87
CA LEU A 479 -34.69 -9.14 -31.52
C LEU A 479 -34.97 -10.51 -30.89
N GLU A 480 -34.13 -11.53 -31.08
CA GLU A 480 -34.28 -12.82 -30.40
C GLU A 480 -34.19 -12.69 -28.87
N HIS A 481 -33.46 -11.68 -28.38
CA HIS A 481 -33.33 -11.37 -26.95
C HIS A 481 -34.45 -10.46 -26.42
N LEU A 482 -35.34 -9.95 -27.28
CA LEU A 482 -36.43 -9.05 -26.89
C LEU A 482 -37.41 -9.68 -25.87
N PRO A 483 -37.83 -10.95 -25.99
CA PRO A 483 -38.73 -11.56 -25.01
C PRO A 483 -38.15 -11.58 -23.60
N ASP A 484 -36.87 -11.96 -23.46
CA ASP A 484 -36.17 -11.97 -22.17
C ASP A 484 -36.00 -10.55 -21.60
N TRP A 485 -35.70 -9.57 -22.46
CA TRP A 485 -35.64 -8.17 -22.06
C TRP A 485 -36.98 -7.63 -21.57
N LEU A 486 -38.08 -7.94 -22.28
CA LEU A 486 -39.45 -7.55 -21.88
C LEU A 486 -39.87 -8.22 -20.58
N ALA A 487 -39.51 -9.49 -20.37
CA ALA A 487 -39.76 -10.21 -19.12
C ALA A 487 -39.07 -9.55 -17.92
N GLN A 488 -37.92 -8.89 -18.13
CA GLN A 488 -37.18 -8.16 -17.10
C GLN A 488 -37.64 -6.70 -16.88
N LEU A 489 -38.55 -6.15 -17.71
CA LEU A 489 -39.01 -4.77 -17.54
C LEU A 489 -39.67 -4.49 -16.18
N PRO A 490 -40.61 -5.33 -15.67
CA PRO A 490 -41.25 -5.05 -14.39
C PRO A 490 -40.25 -4.97 -13.23
N THR A 491 -39.27 -5.89 -13.20
CA THR A 491 -38.23 -5.91 -12.17
C THR A 491 -37.28 -4.71 -12.28
N ARG A 492 -36.89 -4.30 -13.50
CA ARG A 492 -36.07 -3.09 -13.73
C ARG A 492 -36.80 -1.80 -13.36
N ILE A 493 -38.09 -1.68 -13.67
CA ILE A 493 -38.89 -0.50 -13.32
C ILE A 493 -39.06 -0.43 -11.79
N LEU A 494 -39.41 -1.54 -11.14
CA LEU A 494 -39.52 -1.59 -9.68
C LEU A 494 -38.17 -1.31 -9.00
N GLY A 495 -37.09 -1.94 -9.47
CA GLY A 495 -35.72 -1.73 -8.98
C GLY A 495 -35.26 -0.28 -9.12
N SER A 496 -35.49 0.35 -10.28
CA SER A 496 -35.09 1.73 -10.54
C SER A 496 -35.91 2.78 -9.78
N VAL A 497 -37.19 2.51 -9.48
CA VAL A 497 -38.08 3.44 -8.75
C VAL A 497 -37.94 3.28 -7.23
N PHE A 498 -37.78 2.05 -6.74
CA PHE A 498 -37.72 1.74 -5.31
C PHE A 498 -36.30 1.45 -4.79
N GLY A 499 -35.27 1.55 -5.63
CA GLY A 499 -33.86 1.39 -5.22
C GLY A 499 -33.45 -0.04 -4.89
N THR A 500 -34.16 -1.03 -5.42
CA THR A 500 -33.91 -2.47 -5.18
C THR A 500 -33.21 -3.10 -6.38
N GLU A 501 -32.15 -2.49 -6.89
CA GLU A 501 -31.35 -3.14 -7.93
C GLU A 501 -30.68 -4.39 -7.35
N PRO A 502 -30.91 -5.58 -7.92
CA PRO A 502 -30.15 -6.75 -7.53
C PRO A 502 -28.72 -6.54 -8.01
N SER A 503 -27.78 -6.40 -7.08
CA SER A 503 -26.36 -6.49 -7.40
C SER A 503 -26.12 -7.90 -7.97
N THR A 504 -25.81 -7.99 -9.27
CA THR A 504 -25.33 -9.24 -9.88
C THR A 504 -24.01 -9.60 -9.21
N SER A 505 -24.12 -10.37 -8.14
CA SER A 505 -23.03 -10.66 -7.22
C SER A 505 -22.09 -11.64 -7.91
N GLY A 506 -20.84 -11.23 -8.16
CA GLY A 506 -19.74 -12.12 -8.54
C GLY A 506 -19.33 -12.16 -10.02
N SER A 507 -20.12 -11.63 -10.97
CA SER A 507 -19.68 -11.58 -12.38
C SER A 507 -18.90 -10.30 -12.69
N LEU A 508 -17.70 -10.43 -13.24
CA LEU A 508 -16.87 -9.31 -13.71
C LEU A 508 -17.50 -8.70 -14.97
N VAL A 509 -18.35 -7.69 -14.79
CA VAL A 509 -19.11 -7.04 -15.87
C VAL A 509 -18.91 -5.53 -15.82
N ARG A 510 -18.64 -4.91 -16.97
CA ARG A 510 -18.58 -3.45 -17.11
C ARG A 510 -19.93 -2.82 -16.76
N ASP A 511 -19.92 -1.77 -15.96
CA ASP A 511 -21.09 -0.93 -15.74
C ASP A 511 -21.16 0.20 -16.79
N GLY A 512 -22.36 0.77 -16.99
CA GLY A 512 -22.56 1.83 -17.98
C GLY A 512 -21.86 3.16 -17.66
N PHE A 513 -21.47 3.37 -16.39
CA PHE A 513 -20.77 4.59 -15.95
C PHE A 513 -19.25 4.42 -15.86
N GLY A 514 -18.73 3.20 -16.06
CA GLY A 514 -17.30 2.89 -16.00
C GLY A 514 -16.70 2.98 -14.61
N PHE A 515 -17.50 2.72 -13.57
CA PHE A 515 -17.04 2.62 -12.18
C PHE A 515 -16.41 1.27 -11.85
N ASN A 516 -16.86 0.21 -12.50
CA ASN A 516 -16.38 -1.14 -12.30
C ASN A 516 -15.20 -1.42 -13.22
N LYS A 517 -14.01 -1.41 -12.63
CA LYS A 517 -12.73 -1.71 -13.28
C LYS A 517 -11.95 -2.74 -12.48
N ILE A 518 -10.88 -3.25 -13.07
CA ILE A 518 -9.93 -4.11 -12.38
C ILE A 518 -8.81 -3.23 -11.83
N VAL A 519 -8.49 -3.42 -10.56
CA VAL A 519 -7.29 -2.85 -9.94
C VAL A 519 -6.22 -3.93 -9.92
N VAL A 520 -5.12 -3.69 -10.65
CA VAL A 520 -3.95 -4.57 -10.62
C VAL A 520 -2.95 -4.00 -9.61
N LEU A 521 -2.51 -4.82 -8.67
CA LEU A 521 -1.51 -4.45 -7.66
C LEU A 521 -0.35 -5.43 -7.67
N ALA A 522 0.86 -4.89 -7.58
CA ALA A 522 2.07 -5.67 -7.49
C ALA A 522 2.81 -5.34 -6.17
N THR A 523 3.28 -6.37 -5.49
CA THR A 523 3.74 -6.31 -4.10
C THR A 523 5.22 -6.59 -4.01
N ARG A 524 5.93 -6.00 -3.04
CA ARG A 524 7.38 -6.22 -2.85
C ARG A 524 7.80 -7.69 -2.63
N ARG A 525 6.84 -8.57 -2.37
CA ARG A 525 7.03 -10.02 -2.17
C ARG A 525 6.96 -10.83 -3.47
N GLY A 526 6.93 -10.18 -4.63
CA GLY A 526 6.91 -10.86 -5.93
C GLY A 526 5.54 -11.43 -6.30
N ARG A 527 4.46 -10.86 -5.77
CA ARG A 527 3.07 -11.24 -6.10
C ARG A 527 2.31 -10.13 -6.80
N VAL A 528 1.42 -10.53 -7.69
CA VAL A 528 0.49 -9.66 -8.41
C VAL A 528 -0.95 -10.10 -8.09
N TYR A 529 -1.81 -9.12 -7.85
CA TYR A 529 -3.22 -9.29 -7.51
C TYR A 529 -4.10 -8.53 -8.51
N GLY A 530 -5.25 -9.12 -8.85
CA GLY A 530 -6.34 -8.43 -9.53
C GLY A 530 -7.53 -8.29 -8.59
N LEU A 531 -8.00 -7.06 -8.37
CA LEU A 531 -9.15 -6.75 -7.51
C LEU A 531 -10.32 -6.21 -8.35
N ASN A 532 -11.53 -6.62 -8.00
CA ASN A 532 -12.76 -6.08 -8.59
C ASN A 532 -13.19 -4.80 -7.86
N ALA A 533 -13.02 -3.64 -8.50
CA ALA A 533 -13.36 -2.36 -7.87
C ALA A 533 -14.88 -2.18 -7.67
N GLY A 534 -15.71 -2.76 -8.54
CA GLY A 534 -17.17 -2.69 -8.42
C GLY A 534 -17.75 -3.63 -7.36
N ASN A 535 -17.01 -4.66 -6.93
CA ASN A 535 -17.43 -5.60 -5.88
C ASN A 535 -16.58 -5.47 -4.61
N ARG A 536 -16.48 -4.23 -4.09
CA ARG A 536 -15.81 -3.91 -2.81
C ARG A 536 -14.38 -4.46 -2.69
N GLY A 537 -13.63 -4.48 -3.80
CA GLY A 537 -12.24 -4.91 -3.81
C GLY A 537 -12.04 -6.40 -3.63
N GLN A 538 -13.02 -7.25 -3.99
CA GLN A 538 -12.86 -8.70 -3.98
C GLN A 538 -11.64 -9.11 -4.83
N VAL A 539 -10.80 -9.98 -4.27
CA VAL A 539 -9.66 -10.57 -4.98
C VAL A 539 -10.18 -11.51 -6.06
N LEU A 540 -9.94 -11.18 -7.33
CA LEU A 540 -10.26 -12.02 -8.49
C LEU A 540 -9.23 -13.13 -8.66
N TRP A 541 -7.95 -12.76 -8.53
CA TRP A 541 -6.81 -13.67 -8.66
C TRP A 541 -5.59 -13.13 -7.91
N ASN A 542 -4.70 -14.07 -7.55
CA ASN A 542 -3.41 -13.82 -6.90
C ASN A 542 -2.39 -14.76 -7.55
N ARG A 543 -1.27 -14.21 -8.03
CA ARG A 543 -0.23 -14.96 -8.73
C ARG A 543 1.15 -14.53 -8.25
N LYS A 544 2.06 -15.51 -8.09
CA LYS A 544 3.48 -15.21 -7.98
C LYS A 544 3.98 -14.81 -9.36
N ALA A 545 4.65 -13.66 -9.47
CA ALA A 545 5.19 -13.16 -10.73
C ALA A 545 6.18 -14.14 -11.35
N PHE A 546 7.01 -14.78 -10.51
CA PHE A 546 8.02 -15.74 -10.93
C PHE A 546 7.90 -17.04 -10.12
N PRO A 547 7.11 -18.02 -10.60
CA PRO A 547 6.97 -19.30 -9.92
C PRO A 547 8.32 -20.04 -9.84
N GLY A 548 8.72 -20.43 -8.63
CA GLY A 548 9.95 -21.21 -8.41
C GLY A 548 11.22 -20.39 -8.11
N SER A 549 11.14 -19.05 -8.07
CA SER A 549 12.19 -18.17 -7.53
C SER A 549 11.69 -17.38 -6.33
N SER A 550 12.60 -17.02 -5.42
CA SER A 550 12.33 -16.08 -4.33
C SER A 550 12.90 -14.72 -4.71
N VAL A 551 12.08 -13.85 -5.29
CA VAL A 551 12.46 -12.44 -5.47
C VAL A 551 12.18 -11.73 -4.15
N ALA A 552 13.21 -11.60 -3.32
CA ALA A 552 13.14 -10.80 -2.10
C ALA A 552 13.38 -9.33 -2.46
N GLY A 553 12.43 -8.44 -2.15
CA GLY A 553 12.58 -7.01 -2.42
C GLY A 553 12.29 -6.62 -3.88
N TRP A 554 11.20 -7.12 -4.46
CA TRP A 554 10.81 -6.83 -5.85
C TRP A 554 10.56 -5.32 -6.05
N GLU A 555 11.54 -4.62 -6.63
CA GLU A 555 11.50 -3.17 -6.85
C GLU A 555 10.99 -2.84 -8.25
N ILE A 556 9.71 -2.43 -8.34
CA ILE A 556 9.05 -2.18 -9.61
C ILE A 556 9.43 -0.80 -10.14
N LYS A 557 9.88 -0.75 -11.41
CA LYS A 557 10.27 0.49 -12.12
C LYS A 557 9.20 0.96 -13.09
N GLY A 558 8.35 0.06 -13.58
CA GLY A 558 7.28 0.38 -14.53
C GLY A 558 6.14 -0.62 -14.51
N MET A 559 4.93 -0.12 -14.73
CA MET A 559 3.72 -0.91 -14.95
C MET A 559 2.89 -0.26 -16.06
N TYR A 560 2.45 -1.05 -17.04
CA TYR A 560 1.66 -0.59 -18.17
C TYR A 560 0.52 -1.56 -18.44
N VAL A 561 -0.68 -1.02 -18.57
CA VAL A 561 -1.88 -1.76 -18.94
C VAL A 561 -2.20 -1.47 -20.40
N ASP A 562 -2.28 -2.53 -21.20
CA ASP A 562 -2.78 -2.52 -22.57
C ASP A 562 -4.23 -3.01 -22.55
N ASP A 563 -5.18 -2.08 -22.43
CA ASP A 563 -6.62 -2.38 -22.39
C ASP A 563 -7.13 -3.05 -23.67
N SER A 564 -6.43 -2.87 -24.80
CA SER A 564 -6.80 -3.48 -26.08
C SER A 564 -6.51 -4.99 -26.10
N LYS A 565 -5.44 -5.41 -25.43
CA LYS A 565 -5.05 -6.82 -25.28
C LYS A 565 -5.56 -7.45 -23.98
N GLY A 566 -6.03 -6.64 -23.04
CA GLY A 566 -6.39 -7.08 -21.69
C GLY A 566 -5.17 -7.61 -20.92
N THR A 567 -4.01 -6.97 -21.09
CA THR A 567 -2.75 -7.41 -20.46
C THR A 567 -2.08 -6.28 -19.68
N VAL A 568 -1.36 -6.65 -18.63
CA VAL A 568 -0.53 -5.75 -17.82
C VAL A 568 0.92 -6.22 -17.85
N ALA A 569 1.84 -5.34 -18.23
CA ALA A 569 3.28 -5.57 -18.22
C ALA A 569 3.92 -4.87 -17.01
N ILE A 570 4.76 -5.58 -16.27
CA ILE A 570 5.43 -5.10 -15.05
C ILE A 570 6.93 -5.34 -15.21
N ARG A 571 7.74 -4.28 -15.03
CA ARG A 571 9.19 -4.35 -15.13
C ARG A 571 9.85 -3.88 -13.83
N ALA A 572 10.88 -4.61 -13.39
CA ALA A 572 11.58 -4.39 -12.13
C ALA A 572 13.06 -4.01 -12.30
N SER A 573 13.73 -3.73 -11.18
CA SER A 573 15.10 -3.20 -11.11
C SER A 573 16.16 -4.11 -11.67
N ASP A 574 16.00 -5.43 -11.59
CA ASP A 574 17.05 -6.39 -11.96
C ASP A 574 16.85 -6.91 -13.39
N GLY A 575 16.05 -6.17 -14.17
CA GLY A 575 15.73 -6.46 -15.56
C GLY A 575 14.50 -7.35 -15.74
N GLU A 576 13.88 -7.83 -14.67
CA GLU A 576 12.76 -8.77 -14.77
C GLU A 576 11.55 -8.11 -15.44
N LEU A 577 10.87 -8.90 -16.28
CA LEU A 577 9.62 -8.52 -16.93
C LEU A 577 8.60 -9.63 -16.68
N VAL A 578 7.37 -9.26 -16.35
CA VAL A 578 6.24 -10.19 -16.38
C VAL A 578 5.03 -9.50 -17.02
N ALA A 579 4.39 -10.17 -17.98
CA ALA A 579 3.14 -9.74 -18.56
C ALA A 579 2.03 -10.74 -18.19
N LEU A 580 0.92 -10.24 -17.66
CA LEU A 580 -0.21 -11.05 -17.21
C LEU A 580 -1.50 -10.57 -17.88
N LYS A 581 -2.48 -11.47 -18.03
CA LYS A 581 -3.85 -11.06 -18.34
C LYS A 581 -4.50 -10.33 -17.16
N THR A 582 -5.22 -9.25 -17.41
CA THR A 582 -5.81 -8.41 -16.35
C THR A 582 -6.97 -9.09 -15.63
N ASP A 583 -7.76 -9.92 -16.32
CA ASP A 583 -8.96 -10.58 -15.82
C ASP A 583 -8.70 -11.86 -15.01
N SER A 584 -7.68 -12.62 -15.39
CA SER A 584 -7.38 -13.98 -14.92
C SER A 584 -6.03 -14.10 -14.19
N GLY A 585 -5.11 -13.17 -14.45
CA GLY A 585 -3.74 -13.21 -13.94
C GLY A 585 -2.86 -14.26 -14.64
N ASP A 586 -3.30 -14.85 -15.75
CA ASP A 586 -2.48 -15.82 -16.47
C ASP A 586 -1.24 -15.13 -17.06
N ILE A 587 -0.06 -15.71 -16.83
CA ILE A 587 1.21 -15.18 -17.32
C ILE A 587 1.30 -15.43 -18.82
N VAL A 588 1.45 -14.35 -19.59
CA VAL A 588 1.62 -14.36 -21.05
C VAL A 588 3.09 -14.36 -21.43
N GLU A 589 3.91 -13.58 -20.70
CA GLU A 589 5.34 -13.42 -20.95
C GLU A 589 6.07 -13.25 -19.60
N SER A 590 7.28 -13.81 -19.48
CA SER A 590 8.11 -13.62 -18.30
C SER A 590 9.60 -13.72 -18.64
N GLU A 591 10.39 -12.77 -18.17
CA GLU A 591 11.86 -12.74 -18.20
C GLU A 591 12.39 -12.79 -16.77
N LEU A 592 13.35 -13.68 -16.49
CA LEU A 592 13.88 -13.92 -15.14
C LEU A 592 15.02 -12.93 -14.78
N PRO A 593 15.32 -12.74 -13.48
CA PRO A 593 16.45 -11.95 -13.02
C PRO A 593 17.77 -12.36 -13.68
N GLY A 594 18.58 -11.38 -14.09
CA GLY A 594 19.90 -11.59 -14.69
C GLY A 594 19.92 -11.97 -16.18
N GLN A 595 18.77 -12.10 -16.84
CA GLN A 595 18.69 -12.22 -18.31
C GLN A 595 18.83 -10.87 -19.01
N ALA A 596 18.45 -9.77 -18.34
CA ALA A 596 18.54 -8.41 -18.82
C ALA A 596 19.38 -7.54 -17.86
N SER A 597 19.83 -6.39 -18.35
CA SER A 597 20.59 -5.42 -17.55
C SER A 597 19.72 -4.78 -16.47
N GLU A 598 20.35 -4.37 -15.36
CA GLU A 598 19.69 -3.61 -14.29
C GLU A 598 19.04 -2.33 -14.84
N VAL A 599 17.83 -2.04 -14.38
CA VAL A 599 16.94 -0.98 -14.86
C VAL A 599 16.82 0.11 -13.79
N GLN A 600 17.15 1.35 -14.15
CA GLN A 600 16.95 2.52 -13.28
C GLN A 600 15.50 2.97 -13.25
N SER A 601 14.86 2.99 -14.42
CA SER A 601 13.51 3.50 -14.65
C SER A 601 12.97 2.96 -15.98
N THR A 602 11.69 3.19 -16.25
CA THR A 602 11.08 2.82 -17.53
C THR A 602 10.39 4.01 -18.17
N ALA A 603 10.31 4.02 -19.50
CA ALA A 603 9.50 4.96 -20.26
C ALA A 603 8.47 4.20 -21.10
N LEU A 604 7.21 4.63 -21.07
CA LEU A 604 6.20 4.15 -22.02
C LEU A 604 6.44 4.82 -23.37
N VAL A 605 6.73 4.03 -24.40
CA VAL A 605 7.07 4.51 -25.74
C VAL A 605 6.24 3.82 -26.80
N ASP A 606 5.95 4.54 -27.89
CA ASP A 606 5.33 3.94 -29.06
C ASP A 606 6.39 3.42 -30.01
N SER A 607 6.18 2.20 -30.51
CA SER A 607 7.04 1.55 -31.49
C SER A 607 6.26 1.14 -32.74
N ALA A 608 6.88 0.46 -33.70
CA ALA A 608 6.16 -0.13 -34.82
C ALA A 608 5.26 -1.30 -34.37
N SER A 609 5.68 -2.01 -33.32
CA SER A 609 4.95 -3.13 -32.71
C SER A 609 3.89 -2.71 -31.68
N GLY A 610 3.73 -1.40 -31.46
CA GLY A 610 2.80 -0.82 -30.50
C GLY A 610 3.48 -0.24 -29.26
N PRO A 611 2.70 0.22 -28.27
CA PRO A 611 3.22 0.79 -27.04
C PRO A 611 3.89 -0.28 -26.15
N TRP A 612 5.00 0.05 -25.52
CA TRP A 612 5.68 -0.84 -24.57
C TRP A 612 6.53 -0.08 -23.55
N LEU A 613 6.92 -0.76 -22.46
CA LEU A 613 7.79 -0.21 -21.43
C LEU A 613 9.26 -0.40 -21.78
N LEU A 614 9.88 0.65 -22.31
CA LEU A 614 11.32 0.70 -22.58
C LEU A 614 12.10 0.73 -21.25
N PRO A 615 12.94 -0.28 -20.95
CA PRO A 615 13.88 -0.21 -19.83
C PRO A 615 14.97 0.84 -20.09
N ILE A 616 15.20 1.70 -19.10
CA ILE A 616 16.35 2.60 -19.05
C ILE A 616 17.40 1.94 -18.15
N PRO A 617 18.58 1.55 -18.68
CA PRO A 617 19.63 0.90 -17.90
C PRO A 617 20.13 1.74 -16.71
N LYS A 618 20.77 1.10 -15.73
CA LYS A 618 21.25 1.76 -14.51
C LYS A 618 22.33 2.83 -14.73
N ASP A 619 23.17 2.64 -15.74
CA ASP A 619 24.14 3.65 -16.20
C ASP A 619 23.48 4.77 -17.02
N GLY A 620 22.21 4.60 -17.40
CA GLY A 620 21.44 5.48 -18.27
C GLY A 620 21.90 5.43 -19.73
N GLU A 621 22.88 4.61 -20.10
CA GLU A 621 23.40 4.55 -21.46
C GLU A 621 22.53 3.61 -22.30
N MET A 622 21.86 4.17 -23.31
CA MET A 622 20.96 3.40 -24.17
C MET A 622 21.74 2.64 -25.25
N GLY A 623 21.39 1.37 -25.48
CA GLY A 623 21.92 0.55 -26.56
C GLY A 623 21.08 0.62 -27.85
N PRO A 624 21.59 0.05 -28.96
CA PRO A 624 20.82 -0.09 -30.19
C PRO A 624 19.60 -1.01 -29.97
N LEU A 625 18.49 -0.69 -30.63
CA LEU A 625 17.25 -1.48 -30.60
C LEU A 625 16.92 -2.00 -31.99
N SER A 626 16.07 -3.02 -32.08
CA SER A 626 15.48 -3.41 -33.36
C SER A 626 14.62 -2.27 -33.91
N ALA A 627 14.54 -2.15 -35.24
CA ALA A 627 13.73 -1.11 -35.88
C ALA A 627 12.23 -1.20 -35.48
N GLU A 628 11.75 -2.39 -35.12
CA GLU A 628 10.37 -2.61 -34.68
C GLU A 628 10.08 -2.06 -33.28
N LEU A 629 11.04 -2.18 -32.35
CA LEU A 629 10.92 -1.73 -30.95
C LEU A 629 11.43 -0.30 -30.72
N ALA A 630 12.11 0.28 -31.70
CA ALA A 630 12.67 1.62 -31.61
C ALA A 630 11.57 2.66 -31.28
N PRO A 631 11.77 3.47 -30.21
CA PRO A 631 10.86 4.57 -29.86
C PRO A 631 10.67 5.55 -31.01
N LYS A 632 9.42 5.94 -31.27
CA LYS A 632 9.09 7.02 -32.21
C LYS A 632 9.33 8.40 -31.60
N GLN A 633 9.23 8.51 -30.29
CA GLN A 633 9.41 9.74 -29.51
C GLN A 633 10.86 9.99 -29.10
N THR A 634 11.15 11.23 -28.69
CA THR A 634 12.33 11.54 -27.87
C THR A 634 12.10 11.02 -26.46
N VAL A 635 13.05 10.25 -25.93
CA VAL A 635 13.02 9.69 -24.58
C VAL A 635 13.96 10.49 -23.69
N VAL A 636 13.51 10.87 -22.49
CA VAL A 636 14.36 11.54 -21.50
C VAL A 636 14.93 10.50 -20.54
N ILE A 637 16.25 10.47 -20.43
CA ILE A 637 17.00 9.57 -19.54
C ILE A 637 17.81 10.38 -18.53
N ARG A 638 18.17 9.75 -17.39
CA ARG A 638 19.01 10.34 -16.35
C ARG A 638 20.33 9.59 -16.26
N VAL A 639 21.45 10.29 -16.41
CA VAL A 639 22.81 9.75 -16.24
C VAL A 639 23.49 10.53 -15.11
N GLY A 640 23.53 9.96 -13.91
CA GLY A 640 23.95 10.71 -12.71
C GLY A 640 22.98 11.85 -12.39
N ASP A 641 23.45 13.09 -12.36
CA ASP A 641 22.63 14.31 -12.22
C ASP A 641 22.42 15.06 -13.55
N GLU A 642 22.77 14.43 -14.65
CA GLU A 642 22.51 14.93 -16.00
C GLU A 642 21.25 14.27 -16.57
N LEU A 643 20.41 15.07 -17.24
CA LEU A 643 19.32 14.58 -18.06
C LEU A 643 19.72 14.65 -19.52
N ARG A 644 19.36 13.63 -20.31
CA ARG A 644 19.61 13.61 -21.76
C ARG A 644 18.31 13.30 -22.51
N GLY A 645 18.06 14.04 -23.59
CA GLY A 645 17.08 13.65 -24.59
C GLY A 645 17.72 12.71 -25.60
N VAL A 646 17.11 11.55 -25.83
CA VAL A 646 17.61 10.53 -26.74
C VAL A 646 16.56 10.22 -27.79
N LYS A 647 16.98 10.21 -29.06
CA LYS A 647 16.14 9.83 -30.19
C LYS A 647 16.77 8.67 -30.93
N TYR A 648 15.97 7.68 -31.30
CA TYR A 648 16.43 6.54 -32.09
C TYR A 648 16.37 6.86 -33.59
N MET A 649 17.48 6.65 -34.28
CA MET A 649 17.58 6.84 -35.73
C MET A 649 17.97 5.52 -36.41
N PRO A 650 17.40 5.18 -37.58
CA PRO A 650 17.75 3.95 -38.29
C PRO A 650 19.25 3.89 -38.62
N ALA A 651 19.90 2.79 -38.27
CA ALA A 651 21.27 2.51 -38.69
C ALA A 651 21.30 2.17 -40.19
N GLY A 652 22.48 2.25 -40.83
CA GLY A 652 22.64 2.03 -42.27
C GLY A 652 22.19 0.65 -42.80
N ASN A 653 21.94 -0.32 -41.90
CA ASN A 653 21.42 -1.66 -42.22
C ASN A 653 19.88 -1.75 -42.24
N ALA A 654 19.17 -0.68 -41.88
CA ALA A 654 17.71 -0.54 -41.76
C ALA A 654 16.99 -1.56 -40.83
N LYS A 655 17.72 -2.41 -40.10
CA LYS A 655 17.16 -3.42 -39.18
C LYS A 655 17.29 -3.02 -37.72
N THR A 656 18.26 -2.17 -37.40
CA THR A 656 18.52 -1.65 -36.06
C THR A 656 18.44 -0.14 -36.06
N SER A 657 18.03 0.44 -34.95
CA SER A 657 18.07 1.88 -34.71
C SER A 657 19.04 2.17 -33.59
N GLU A 658 19.87 3.20 -33.77
CA GLU A 658 20.86 3.63 -32.80
C GLU A 658 20.35 4.86 -32.02
N PRO A 659 20.62 4.92 -30.69
CA PRO A 659 20.26 6.08 -29.89
C PRO A 659 21.21 7.24 -30.15
N ILE A 660 20.66 8.42 -30.40
CA ILE A 660 21.39 9.67 -30.57
C ILE A 660 20.95 10.65 -29.49
N VAL A 661 21.90 11.17 -28.72
CA VAL A 661 21.64 12.25 -27.75
C VAL A 661 21.37 13.54 -28.51
N THR A 662 20.18 14.10 -28.33
CA THR A 662 19.74 15.35 -28.99
C THR A 662 20.01 16.58 -28.15
N TRP A 663 19.92 16.46 -26.82
CA TRP A 663 20.16 17.55 -25.87
C TRP A 663 20.59 17.00 -24.52
N THR A 664 21.24 17.84 -23.71
CA THR A 664 21.66 17.53 -22.34
C THR A 664 21.27 18.68 -21.40
N PHE A 665 20.92 18.35 -20.17
CA PHE A 665 20.62 19.33 -19.12
C PHE A 665 21.32 18.91 -17.82
N ARG A 666 21.95 19.87 -17.15
CA ARG A 666 22.49 19.70 -15.80
C ARG A 666 21.96 20.81 -14.90
N PRO A 667 21.49 20.50 -13.68
CA PRO A 667 21.19 21.51 -12.67
C PRO A 667 22.42 22.39 -12.36
N ALA A 668 22.19 23.49 -11.64
CA ALA A 668 23.29 24.35 -11.23
C ALA A 668 24.32 23.59 -10.37
N PRO A 669 25.62 23.95 -10.42
CA PRO A 669 26.65 23.25 -9.65
C PRO A 669 26.31 23.17 -8.16
N GLY A 670 26.45 21.98 -7.56
CA GLY A 670 26.11 21.71 -6.16
C GLY A 670 24.69 21.19 -5.93
N GLN A 671 23.82 21.27 -6.95
CA GLN A 671 22.46 20.73 -6.88
C GLN A 671 22.37 19.27 -7.31
N VAL A 672 21.50 18.52 -6.65
CA VAL A 672 21.18 17.12 -6.97
C VAL A 672 19.70 16.98 -7.27
N ILE A 673 19.34 16.23 -8.32
CA ILE A 673 17.93 16.01 -8.68
C ILE A 673 17.25 15.11 -7.64
N VAL A 674 16.24 15.64 -6.96
CA VAL A 674 15.49 14.97 -5.88
C VAL A 674 14.10 14.50 -6.29
N GLU A 675 13.45 15.15 -7.27
CA GLU A 675 12.12 14.77 -7.76
C GLU A 675 11.96 15.10 -9.25
N MET A 676 11.21 14.29 -9.98
CA MET A 676 10.89 14.52 -11.40
C MET A 676 9.44 14.15 -11.68
N THR A 677 8.69 15.06 -12.29
CA THR A 677 7.27 14.87 -12.57
C THR A 677 6.98 15.24 -14.02
N ALA A 678 6.45 14.27 -14.77
CA ALA A 678 5.93 14.48 -16.11
C ALA A 678 4.41 14.63 -16.08
N ARG A 679 3.85 15.13 -17.17
CA ARG A 679 2.41 15.20 -17.36
C ARG A 679 1.80 13.78 -17.44
N PRO A 680 0.63 13.51 -16.82
CA PRO A 680 -0.06 12.23 -16.98
C PRO A 680 -0.37 11.92 -18.44
N ALA A 681 -0.31 10.63 -18.82
CA ALA A 681 -0.57 10.19 -20.20
C ALA A 681 -2.00 10.54 -20.66
N HIS A 682 -3.00 10.35 -19.79
CA HIS A 682 -4.37 10.81 -20.00
C HIS A 682 -4.61 12.12 -19.25
N ASP A 683 -4.46 13.24 -19.94
CA ASP A 683 -4.74 14.58 -19.41
C ASP A 683 -5.35 15.50 -20.48
N PRO A 684 -6.62 15.28 -20.85
CA PRO A 684 -7.31 16.09 -21.85
C PRO A 684 -7.55 17.52 -21.36
N VAL A 685 -7.58 18.48 -22.30
CA VAL A 685 -7.76 19.91 -22.00
C VAL A 685 -9.06 20.38 -22.63
N ALA A 686 -10.06 20.71 -21.81
CA ALA A 686 -11.36 21.17 -22.30
C ALA A 686 -11.37 22.64 -22.75
N SER A 687 -10.53 23.49 -22.15
CA SER A 687 -10.46 24.93 -22.48
C SER A 687 -9.03 25.42 -22.59
N ILE A 688 -8.73 26.09 -23.71
CA ILE A 688 -7.42 26.69 -24.02
C ILE A 688 -7.09 27.93 -23.18
N GLY A 689 -8.08 28.53 -22.52
CA GLY A 689 -7.92 29.77 -21.77
C GLY A 689 -8.88 29.85 -20.59
N ARG A 690 -8.57 30.76 -19.67
CA ARG A 690 -9.44 31.12 -18.54
C ARG A 690 -10.09 32.46 -18.81
N VAL A 691 -11.40 32.54 -18.70
CA VAL A 691 -12.15 33.80 -18.83
C VAL A 691 -12.03 34.58 -17.52
N LEU A 692 -11.64 35.85 -17.61
CA LEU A 692 -11.50 36.78 -16.48
C LEU A 692 -12.82 37.53 -16.21
N GLY A 693 -12.91 38.22 -15.07
CA GLY A 693 -14.14 38.92 -14.66
C GLY A 693 -14.55 40.06 -15.60
N ASP A 694 -13.64 40.58 -16.41
CA ASP A 694 -13.91 41.59 -17.45
C ASP A 694 -14.21 40.96 -18.83
N ARG A 695 -14.40 39.64 -18.89
CA ARG A 695 -14.62 38.82 -20.10
C ARG A 695 -13.44 38.75 -21.06
N THR A 696 -12.27 39.20 -20.65
CA THR A 696 -11.03 38.89 -21.37
C THR A 696 -10.57 37.47 -21.06
N VAL A 697 -9.66 36.93 -21.87
CA VAL A 697 -9.20 35.54 -21.77
C VAL A 697 -7.72 35.50 -21.47
N LYS A 698 -7.33 34.81 -20.41
CA LYS A 698 -5.92 34.49 -20.16
C LYS A 698 -5.61 33.11 -20.72
N TYR A 699 -4.80 33.05 -21.78
CA TYR A 699 -4.49 31.81 -22.49
C TYR A 699 -3.50 30.95 -21.71
N LYS A 700 -3.80 29.66 -21.59
CA LYS A 700 -2.99 28.70 -20.83
C LYS A 700 -1.80 28.24 -21.67
N TYR A 701 -0.66 28.06 -21.03
CA TYR A 701 0.49 27.45 -21.68
C TYR A 701 0.33 25.92 -21.68
N LEU A 702 0.08 25.33 -22.84
CA LEU A 702 -0.35 23.93 -22.99
C LEU A 702 0.66 23.04 -23.72
N ASN A 703 1.90 23.03 -23.25
CA ASN A 703 2.92 22.14 -23.80
C ASN A 703 2.82 20.72 -23.18
N LYS A 704 2.51 19.71 -24.02
CA LYS A 704 2.43 18.29 -23.59
C LYS A 704 3.80 17.69 -23.27
N ASN A 705 4.86 18.26 -23.79
CA ASN A 705 6.23 17.76 -23.70
C ASN A 705 6.97 18.44 -22.55
N THR A 706 6.37 18.50 -21.37
CA THR A 706 6.93 19.22 -20.21
C THR A 706 7.36 18.24 -19.13
N LEU A 707 8.53 18.52 -18.54
CA LEU A 707 9.08 17.79 -17.41
C LEU A 707 9.45 18.79 -16.31
N LEU A 708 8.87 18.62 -15.14
CA LEU A 708 9.27 19.33 -13.93
C LEU A 708 10.40 18.56 -13.24
N VAL A 709 11.49 19.25 -12.93
CA VAL A 709 12.66 18.72 -12.24
C VAL A 709 12.89 19.56 -10.98
N ALA A 710 12.84 18.94 -9.80
CA ALA A 710 13.22 19.58 -8.56
C ALA A 710 14.63 19.16 -8.16
N ALA A 711 15.53 20.12 -7.96
CA ALA A 711 16.91 19.91 -7.57
C ALA A 711 17.25 20.64 -6.28
N ALA A 712 17.94 19.98 -5.37
CA ALA A 712 18.25 20.49 -4.03
C ALA A 712 19.74 20.73 -3.85
N ASP A 713 20.10 21.84 -3.20
CA ASP A 713 21.46 22.12 -2.71
C ASP A 713 21.44 22.07 -1.18
N ALA A 714 22.08 21.05 -0.62
CA ALA A 714 22.15 20.84 0.82
C ALA A 714 22.99 21.89 1.53
N SER A 715 24.04 22.40 0.89
CA SER A 715 24.94 23.40 1.47
C SER A 715 24.27 24.77 1.55
N ALA A 716 23.50 25.12 0.52
CA ALA A 716 22.77 26.38 0.46
C ALA A 716 21.37 26.31 1.10
N SER A 717 20.90 25.12 1.49
CA SER A 717 19.51 24.90 1.93
C SER A 717 18.49 25.47 0.94
N THR A 718 18.67 25.12 -0.35
CA THR A 718 17.80 25.61 -1.43
C THR A 718 17.19 24.46 -2.21
N LEU A 719 15.98 24.70 -2.73
CA LEU A 719 15.31 23.87 -3.71
C LEU A 719 15.08 24.70 -4.97
N THR A 720 15.48 24.20 -6.13
CA THR A 720 15.21 24.83 -7.42
C THR A 720 14.31 23.94 -8.25
N THR A 721 13.20 24.49 -8.74
CA THR A 721 12.34 23.81 -9.71
C THR A 721 12.68 24.30 -11.11
N TYR A 722 13.01 23.37 -12.01
CA TYR A 722 13.25 23.60 -13.43
C TYR A 722 12.12 22.97 -14.24
N LEU A 723 11.48 23.74 -15.10
CA LEU A 723 10.51 23.24 -16.07
C LEU A 723 11.18 23.14 -17.44
N LEU A 724 11.32 21.94 -17.96
CA LEU A 724 12.01 21.65 -19.21
C LEU A 724 11.03 21.21 -20.30
N ASP A 725 11.34 21.56 -21.56
CA ASP A 725 10.76 20.88 -22.72
C ASP A 725 11.49 19.55 -22.96
N THR A 726 10.78 18.43 -23.02
CA THR A 726 11.35 17.09 -23.15
C THR A 726 11.85 16.76 -24.56
N VAL A 727 11.47 17.56 -25.56
CA VAL A 727 11.87 17.37 -26.96
C VAL A 727 13.12 18.21 -27.29
N SER A 728 13.16 19.50 -26.94
CA SER A 728 14.32 20.37 -27.19
C SER A 728 15.34 20.41 -26.07
N GLY A 729 14.93 20.13 -24.83
CA GLY A 729 15.77 20.31 -23.64
C GLY A 729 15.84 21.75 -23.14
N GLU A 730 15.06 22.67 -23.72
CA GLU A 730 15.06 24.07 -23.32
C GLU A 730 14.43 24.27 -21.94
N LEU A 731 14.98 25.24 -21.21
CA LEU A 731 14.48 25.66 -19.91
C LEU A 731 13.34 26.66 -20.09
N LEU A 732 12.11 26.23 -19.80
CA LEU A 732 10.90 27.04 -19.93
C LEU A 732 10.69 27.96 -18.73
N SER A 733 11.01 27.49 -17.53
CA SER A 733 10.89 28.27 -16.29
C SER A 733 11.81 27.72 -15.21
N SER A 734 12.29 28.59 -14.31
CA SER A 734 13.01 28.20 -13.11
C SER A 734 12.60 29.06 -11.91
N ALA A 735 12.54 28.45 -10.72
CA ALA A 735 12.28 29.13 -9.47
C ALA A 735 13.12 28.53 -8.33
N VAL A 736 13.69 29.40 -7.48
CA VAL A 736 14.53 29.01 -6.34
C VAL A 736 13.80 29.32 -5.04
N TYR A 737 13.74 28.34 -4.14
CA TYR A 737 13.22 28.44 -2.79
C TYR A 737 14.36 28.33 -1.80
N THR A 738 14.48 29.28 -0.88
CA THR A 738 15.51 29.34 0.15
C THR A 738 15.00 28.83 1.50
N GLY A 739 15.92 28.39 2.37
CA GLY A 739 15.58 27.88 3.70
C GLY A 739 14.93 26.50 3.68
N VAL A 740 15.14 25.70 2.63
CA VAL A 740 14.53 24.38 2.48
C VAL A 740 15.34 23.32 3.23
N ASP A 741 14.66 22.52 4.04
CA ASP A 741 15.24 21.34 4.67
C ASP A 741 15.31 20.19 3.66
N VAL A 742 16.47 20.05 3.03
CA VAL A 742 16.74 19.01 2.01
C VAL A 742 16.74 17.59 2.59
N GLY A 743 16.83 17.44 3.92
CA GLY A 743 16.72 16.15 4.59
C GLY A 743 15.28 15.62 4.60
N ARG A 744 14.30 16.48 4.31
CA ARG A 744 12.89 16.13 4.21
C ARG A 744 12.47 15.92 2.75
N PRO A 745 11.47 15.07 2.52
CA PRO A 745 11.05 14.73 1.16
C PRO A 745 10.37 15.90 0.44
N VAL A 746 10.70 16.04 -0.83
CA VAL A 746 10.03 16.90 -1.81
C VAL A 746 9.12 16.02 -2.67
N THR A 747 7.87 16.41 -2.89
CA THR A 747 6.95 15.73 -3.82
C THR A 747 6.28 16.75 -4.72
N CYS A 748 6.07 16.41 -5.99
CA CYS A 748 5.44 17.29 -6.96
C CYS A 748 4.39 16.55 -7.79
N ALA A 749 3.40 17.28 -8.27
CA ALA A 749 2.38 16.81 -9.21
C ALA A 749 2.15 17.88 -10.30
N MET A 750 1.89 17.45 -11.53
CA MET A 750 1.66 18.34 -12.67
C MET A 750 0.44 17.90 -13.47
N SER A 751 -0.34 18.86 -13.97
CA SER A 751 -1.46 18.62 -14.88
C SER A 751 -1.78 19.89 -15.66
N GLU A 752 -2.29 19.72 -16.88
CA GLU A 752 -2.74 20.79 -17.75
C GLU A 752 -1.68 21.88 -17.96
N ASN A 753 -1.81 23.00 -17.25
CA ASN A 753 -0.95 24.17 -17.32
C ASN A 753 -0.40 24.56 -15.94
N PHE A 754 -0.45 23.66 -14.95
CA PHE A 754 0.02 23.95 -13.61
C PHE A 754 0.80 22.78 -13.00
N PHE A 755 1.64 23.11 -12.04
CA PHE A 755 2.27 22.13 -11.16
C PHE A 755 2.22 22.60 -9.71
N ALA A 756 2.29 21.64 -8.80
CA ALA A 756 2.38 21.87 -7.38
C ALA A 756 3.55 21.07 -6.80
N CYS A 757 4.28 21.66 -5.86
CA CYS A 757 5.34 20.99 -5.10
C CYS A 757 5.16 21.23 -3.61
N SER A 758 5.34 20.16 -2.82
CA SER A 758 5.35 20.20 -1.36
C SER A 758 6.75 19.91 -0.83
N PHE A 759 7.22 20.73 0.10
CA PHE A 759 8.53 20.61 0.76
C PHE A 759 8.49 21.25 2.15
N PHE A 760 9.49 21.01 2.99
CA PHE A 760 9.60 21.67 4.29
C PHE A 760 10.60 22.81 4.22
N GLY A 761 10.21 23.98 4.73
CA GLY A 761 11.07 25.16 4.72
C GLY A 761 10.99 25.96 6.00
N ASP A 762 12.05 26.73 6.24
CA ASP A 762 12.20 27.78 7.24
C ASP A 762 12.46 29.10 6.48
N TYR A 763 11.38 29.71 6.02
CA TYR A 763 11.43 30.84 5.10
C TYR A 763 11.53 32.16 5.87
N ALA A 764 12.64 32.88 5.73
CA ALA A 764 12.77 34.23 6.27
C ALA A 764 11.89 35.22 5.48
N LEU A 765 11.09 36.03 6.18
CA LEU A 765 10.21 37.01 5.54
C LEU A 765 11.03 38.11 4.85
N GLN A 766 10.60 38.50 3.65
CA GLN A 766 11.29 39.56 2.89
C GLN A 766 11.21 40.93 3.56
N GLU A 767 10.07 41.26 4.19
CA GLU A 767 9.85 42.56 4.84
C GLU A 767 10.59 42.66 6.19
N ASP A 768 10.73 41.54 6.89
CA ASP A 768 11.45 41.46 8.16
C ASP A 768 12.23 40.12 8.24
N PRO A 769 13.50 40.10 7.82
CA PRO A 769 14.34 38.90 7.85
C PRO A 769 14.60 38.35 9.25
N SER A 770 14.24 39.08 10.32
CA SER A 770 14.31 38.56 11.70
C SER A 770 13.18 37.58 12.03
N GLN A 771 12.14 37.54 11.20
CA GLN A 771 11.01 36.63 11.32
C GLN A 771 11.09 35.56 10.23
N SER A 772 10.84 34.30 10.61
CA SER A 772 10.74 33.20 9.67
C SER A 772 9.45 32.40 9.83
N VAL A 773 8.99 31.85 8.72
CA VAL A 773 7.85 30.95 8.63
C VAL A 773 8.39 29.54 8.41
N LYS A 774 8.32 28.73 9.48
CA LYS A 774 8.74 27.34 9.46
C LYS A 774 7.55 26.41 9.33
N GLY A 775 7.59 25.50 8.36
CA GLY A 775 6.53 24.53 8.18
C GLY A 775 6.59 23.77 6.86
N HIS A 776 5.54 22.98 6.62
CA HIS A 776 5.32 22.34 5.33
C HIS A 776 4.72 23.35 4.37
N LEU A 777 5.40 23.56 3.25
CA LEU A 777 5.05 24.52 2.23
C LEU A 777 4.52 23.78 1.01
N VAL A 778 3.46 24.30 0.41
CA VAL A 778 2.93 23.86 -0.88
C VAL A 778 2.98 25.05 -1.82
N THR A 779 3.79 24.96 -2.87
CA THR A 779 3.84 25.97 -3.93
C THR A 779 3.01 25.49 -5.11
N VAL A 780 2.15 26.35 -5.64
CA VAL A 780 1.39 26.08 -6.88
C VAL A 780 1.75 27.13 -7.92
N THR A 781 2.04 26.66 -9.13
CA THR A 781 2.50 27.48 -10.24
C THR A 781 1.63 27.24 -11.46
N ASP A 782 1.02 28.31 -11.97
CA ASP A 782 0.25 28.34 -13.21
C ASP A 782 1.07 28.94 -14.35
N LEU A 783 0.93 28.34 -15.53
CA LEU A 783 1.64 28.71 -16.75
C LEU A 783 0.64 29.29 -17.77
N TYR A 784 0.95 30.47 -18.30
CA TYR A 784 0.13 31.22 -19.28
C TYR A 784 0.97 31.59 -20.50
N GLU A 785 0.33 31.74 -21.67
CA GLU A 785 1.03 32.16 -22.91
C GLU A 785 1.56 33.61 -22.82
N SER A 786 0.88 34.47 -22.05
CA SER A 786 1.27 35.87 -21.82
C SER A 786 0.89 36.33 -20.41
N GLU A 787 1.54 37.40 -19.95
CA GLU A 787 1.13 38.14 -18.76
C GLU A 787 -0.26 38.76 -18.94
N PHE A 788 -0.50 39.30 -20.13
CA PHE A 788 -1.66 40.12 -20.47
C PHE A 788 -2.86 39.27 -20.86
N ALA A 789 -4.06 39.82 -20.64
CA ALA A 789 -5.30 39.19 -21.05
C ALA A 789 -5.60 39.46 -22.53
N ASN A 790 -6.31 38.54 -23.18
CA ASN A 790 -6.56 38.49 -24.63
C ASN A 790 -5.29 38.52 -25.50
N ASP A 791 -4.16 38.12 -24.93
CA ASP A 791 -2.88 38.08 -25.59
C ASP A 791 -2.33 36.65 -25.63
N ARG A 792 -1.97 36.19 -26.83
CA ARG A 792 -1.36 34.87 -27.08
C ARG A 792 0.15 34.95 -27.26
N GLY A 793 0.74 36.11 -26.98
CA GLY A 793 2.16 36.37 -27.20
C GLY A 793 2.54 36.09 -28.66
N ALA A 794 3.64 35.37 -28.85
CA ALA A 794 4.15 35.01 -30.18
C ALA A 794 3.17 34.17 -31.02
N LEU A 795 2.26 33.40 -30.40
CA LEU A 795 1.29 32.55 -31.10
C LEU A 795 0.08 33.33 -31.65
N GLY A 796 -0.08 34.58 -31.25
CA GLY A 796 -1.15 35.48 -31.68
C GLY A 796 -0.75 36.45 -32.79
N ASP A 797 0.53 36.46 -33.19
CA ASP A 797 1.04 37.42 -34.17
C ASP A 797 0.47 37.13 -35.57
N PRO A 798 -0.28 38.07 -36.18
CA PRO A 798 -0.85 37.92 -37.51
C PRO A 798 0.16 38.15 -38.64
N SER A 799 1.42 38.48 -38.33
CA SER A 799 2.45 38.79 -39.31
C SER A 799 2.76 37.60 -40.22
N PRO A 800 2.99 37.81 -41.54
CA PRO A 800 3.35 36.73 -42.46
C PRO A 800 4.65 36.03 -42.02
N GLY A 801 4.56 34.74 -41.67
CA GLY A 801 5.70 33.95 -41.17
C GLY A 801 5.72 33.74 -39.65
N ALA A 802 4.80 34.36 -38.89
CA ALA A 802 4.64 34.11 -37.47
C ALA A 802 4.12 32.68 -37.18
N ALA A 803 4.50 32.14 -36.03
CA ALA A 803 4.14 30.79 -35.63
C ALA A 803 2.66 30.70 -35.23
N ALA A 804 1.80 30.25 -36.15
CA ALA A 804 0.39 29.97 -35.83
C ALA A 804 0.20 28.76 -34.89
N ASN A 805 1.21 27.88 -34.80
CA ASN A 805 1.21 26.67 -33.98
C ASN A 805 2.49 26.58 -33.16
N PHE A 806 2.39 26.06 -31.94
CA PHE A 806 3.56 25.75 -31.11
C PHE A 806 4.33 24.57 -31.71
N SER A 807 5.65 24.73 -31.82
CA SER A 807 6.58 23.66 -32.18
C SER A 807 7.69 23.63 -31.13
N PRO A 808 7.95 22.49 -30.48
CA PRO A 808 8.98 22.38 -29.46
C PRO A 808 10.41 22.49 -30.02
N VAL A 809 10.59 22.46 -31.34
CA VAL A 809 11.91 22.59 -32.00
C VAL A 809 12.10 23.95 -32.69
N ALA A 810 11.10 24.82 -32.64
CA ALA A 810 11.24 26.19 -33.12
C ALA A 810 11.92 27.04 -32.04
N PRO A 811 12.72 28.06 -32.41
CA PRO A 811 13.33 28.96 -31.43
C PRO A 811 12.27 29.56 -30.49
N LEU A 812 12.48 29.46 -29.18
CA LEU A 812 11.57 30.03 -28.20
C LEU A 812 11.64 31.56 -28.13
N GLU A 813 12.73 32.16 -28.60
CA GLU A 813 12.91 33.61 -28.64
C GLU A 813 13.48 34.03 -30.00
N ASP A 814 12.92 35.09 -30.58
CA ASP A 814 13.51 35.78 -31.73
C ASP A 814 14.26 37.04 -31.25
N PRO A 815 15.61 37.01 -31.17
CA PRO A 815 16.39 38.16 -30.74
C PRO A 815 16.39 39.31 -31.76
N THR A 816 15.87 39.11 -32.97
CA THR A 816 15.80 40.14 -34.03
C THR A 816 14.46 40.87 -34.08
N ALA A 817 13.46 40.43 -33.32
CA ALA A 817 12.16 41.06 -33.24
C ALA A 817 12.24 42.40 -32.49
N SER A 818 11.99 43.51 -33.19
CA SER A 818 11.96 44.85 -32.59
C SER A 818 10.68 45.05 -31.77
N GLY A 819 10.81 45.15 -30.44
CA GLY A 819 9.70 45.54 -29.55
C GLY A 819 9.27 44.53 -28.48
N GLY A 820 10.14 43.59 -28.07
CA GLY A 820 9.83 42.66 -26.97
C GLY A 820 8.77 41.60 -27.32
N ALA A 821 8.36 41.52 -28.58
CA ALA A 821 7.30 40.64 -29.06
C ALA A 821 7.90 39.49 -29.89
N ALA A 822 8.19 38.38 -29.21
CA ALA A 822 7.96 36.99 -29.67
C ALA A 822 8.75 36.01 -28.79
N SER A 823 8.45 35.95 -27.49
CA SER A 823 8.89 34.84 -26.63
C SER A 823 7.77 33.81 -26.52
N LEU A 824 8.09 32.54 -26.75
CA LEU A 824 7.25 31.37 -26.51
C LEU A 824 7.46 30.80 -25.10
N LEU A 825 8.17 31.51 -24.23
CA LEU A 825 8.31 31.15 -22.82
C LEU A 825 7.00 31.44 -22.07
N PRO A 826 6.61 30.57 -21.12
CA PRO A 826 5.42 30.79 -20.33
C PRO A 826 5.57 32.00 -19.40
N HIS A 827 4.52 32.80 -19.29
CA HIS A 827 4.34 33.68 -18.14
C HIS A 827 3.91 32.85 -16.93
N VAL A 828 4.62 33.02 -15.81
CA VAL A 828 4.49 32.16 -14.63
C VAL A 828 3.83 32.92 -13.49
N ALA A 829 2.72 32.40 -12.99
CA ALA A 829 2.08 32.87 -11.76
C ALA A 829 2.27 31.83 -10.66
N SER A 830 3.06 32.14 -9.65
CA SER A 830 3.41 31.20 -8.58
C SER A 830 3.13 31.79 -7.20
N GLN A 831 2.61 30.98 -6.30
CA GLN A 831 2.33 31.35 -4.92
C GLN A 831 2.55 30.15 -4.00
N THR A 832 2.97 30.41 -2.77
CA THR A 832 3.29 29.38 -1.76
C THR A 832 2.36 29.49 -0.57
N TRP A 833 1.92 28.36 0.00
CA TRP A 833 1.11 28.30 1.21
C TRP A 833 1.75 27.42 2.27
N VAL A 834 1.49 27.71 3.54
CA VAL A 834 1.80 26.83 4.67
C VAL A 834 0.65 25.84 4.83
N LEU A 835 0.94 24.55 4.69
CA LEU A 835 -0.01 23.47 4.94
C LEU A 835 -0.01 23.11 6.42
N ALA A 836 -1.06 23.52 7.13
CA ALA A 836 -1.16 23.33 8.59
C ALA A 836 -1.31 21.86 8.99
N ALA A 837 -1.77 21.00 8.07
CA ALA A 837 -2.04 19.58 8.33
C ALA A 837 -0.78 18.68 8.32
N GLY A 838 0.43 19.26 8.17
CA GLY A 838 1.69 18.51 8.15
C GLY A 838 2.20 18.21 6.74
N PRO A 839 3.13 17.25 6.58
CA PRO A 839 3.72 16.91 5.28
C PRO A 839 2.70 16.30 4.32
N ALA A 840 2.73 16.70 3.04
CA ALA A 840 2.15 15.89 1.98
C ALA A 840 3.20 14.88 1.51
N ALA A 841 3.00 13.59 1.81
CA ALA A 841 3.95 12.53 1.44
C ALA A 841 3.80 12.10 -0.04
N ALA A 842 2.61 12.28 -0.61
CA ALA A 842 2.33 12.05 -2.02
C ALA A 842 1.31 13.07 -2.53
N LEU A 843 1.48 13.50 -3.78
CA LEU A 843 0.54 14.36 -4.50
C LEU A 843 0.09 13.68 -5.80
N ALA A 844 -1.19 13.82 -6.14
CA ALA A 844 -1.74 13.42 -7.43
C ALA A 844 -2.81 14.42 -7.87
N VAL A 845 -3.20 14.39 -9.16
CA VAL A 845 -4.28 15.24 -9.69
C VAL A 845 -5.42 14.36 -10.18
N THR A 846 -6.66 14.76 -9.89
CA THR A 846 -7.86 14.08 -10.40
C THR A 846 -7.91 14.14 -11.94
N THR A 847 -8.22 13.02 -12.58
CA THR A 847 -8.34 12.90 -14.03
C THR A 847 -9.76 12.52 -14.43
N THR A 848 -10.30 13.20 -15.44
CA THR A 848 -11.63 12.91 -16.00
C THR A 848 -11.52 12.68 -17.51
N ARG A 849 -12.60 12.20 -18.13
CA ARG A 849 -12.58 11.71 -19.51
C ARG A 849 -12.21 12.79 -20.53
N GLN A 850 -12.67 14.03 -20.32
CA GLN A 850 -12.50 15.17 -21.23
C GLN A 850 -11.83 16.37 -20.55
N GLY A 851 -11.61 16.33 -19.22
CA GLY A 851 -10.96 17.41 -18.49
C GLY A 851 -11.83 18.66 -18.36
N VAL A 852 -13.15 18.50 -18.36
CA VAL A 852 -14.17 19.55 -18.20
C VAL A 852 -14.43 19.81 -16.71
N SER A 853 -14.54 18.76 -15.90
CA SER A 853 -14.63 18.91 -14.45
C SER A 853 -13.40 19.62 -13.91
N SER A 854 -13.57 20.41 -12.84
CA SER A 854 -12.45 21.02 -12.12
C SER A 854 -11.42 19.98 -11.68
N ARG A 855 -10.15 20.39 -11.61
CA ARG A 855 -9.06 19.55 -11.10
C ARG A 855 -8.85 19.80 -9.60
N GLN A 856 -8.71 18.73 -8.83
CA GLN A 856 -8.29 18.76 -7.43
C GLN A 856 -6.90 18.13 -7.28
N ILE A 857 -6.15 18.62 -6.30
CA ILE A 857 -4.87 18.02 -5.90
C ILE A 857 -5.16 17.08 -4.73
N LEU A 858 -4.96 15.77 -4.93
CA LEU A 858 -5.04 14.77 -3.88
C LEU A 858 -3.72 14.75 -3.11
N ALA A 859 -3.79 14.82 -1.78
CA ALA A 859 -2.63 14.80 -0.90
C ALA A 859 -2.80 13.73 0.18
N TYR A 860 -1.80 12.85 0.31
CA TYR A 860 -1.72 11.94 1.45
C TYR A 860 -0.94 12.60 2.59
N LEU A 861 -1.57 12.67 3.75
CA LEU A 861 -1.07 13.28 4.98
C LEU A 861 -0.71 12.14 5.96
N PRO A 862 0.59 11.82 6.16
CA PRO A 862 1.00 10.65 6.92
C PRO A 862 0.84 10.83 8.43
N GLU A 863 0.83 12.06 8.94
CA GLU A 863 0.65 12.34 10.37
C GLU A 863 -0.79 12.08 10.84
N SER A 864 -1.77 12.48 10.04
CA SER A 864 -3.19 12.16 10.27
C SER A 864 -3.64 10.86 9.60
N ARG A 865 -2.78 10.25 8.77
CA ARG A 865 -3.04 9.03 7.99
C ARG A 865 -4.29 9.15 7.10
N GLN A 866 -4.44 10.32 6.47
CA GLN A 866 -5.63 10.69 5.71
C GLN A 866 -5.31 11.07 4.27
N LEU A 867 -6.26 10.82 3.37
CA LEU A 867 -6.23 11.29 1.99
C LEU A 867 -7.16 12.50 1.85
N ALA A 868 -6.61 13.66 1.51
CA ALA A 868 -7.34 14.92 1.39
C ALA A 868 -7.38 15.42 -0.06
N ALA A 869 -8.50 16.02 -0.47
CA ALA A 869 -8.66 16.69 -1.75
C ALA A 869 -8.50 18.21 -1.57
N LEU A 870 -7.35 18.76 -2.00
CA LEU A 870 -7.09 20.19 -2.00
C LEU A 870 -7.71 20.83 -3.26
N HIS A 871 -8.70 21.68 -3.06
CA HIS A 871 -9.39 22.38 -4.15
C HIS A 871 -8.50 23.47 -4.77
N ARG A 872 -8.41 23.50 -6.11
CA ARG A 872 -7.65 24.53 -6.83
C ARG A 872 -8.12 25.96 -6.62
N ALA A 873 -9.39 26.17 -6.25
CA ALA A 873 -9.90 27.50 -5.91
C ALA A 873 -9.25 28.09 -4.65
N VAL A 874 -8.85 27.22 -3.69
CA VAL A 874 -8.11 27.63 -2.48
C VAL A 874 -6.65 27.91 -2.84
N LEU A 875 -6.06 26.99 -3.62
CA LEU A 875 -4.68 27.04 -4.10
C LEU A 875 -4.60 27.70 -5.48
N GLU A 876 -5.07 28.95 -5.58
CA GLU A 876 -5.04 29.75 -6.79
C GLU A 876 -3.95 30.82 -6.68
N PRO A 877 -2.89 30.77 -7.51
CA PRO A 877 -1.74 31.67 -7.36
C PRO A 877 -2.03 33.12 -7.71
N ARG A 878 -3.16 33.42 -8.38
CA ARG A 878 -3.58 34.79 -8.71
C ARG A 878 -4.31 35.51 -7.57
N ARG A 879 -4.44 34.90 -6.39
CA ARG A 879 -5.10 35.53 -5.23
C ARG A 879 -4.36 36.80 -4.80
N PRO A 880 -5.03 37.96 -4.63
CA PRO A 880 -4.37 39.21 -4.30
C PRO A 880 -3.63 39.18 -2.95
N VAL A 881 -2.35 39.54 -2.96
CA VAL A 881 -1.51 39.66 -1.76
C VAL A 881 -1.66 41.05 -1.15
N GLY A 882 -1.85 41.15 0.16
CA GLY A 882 -1.88 42.43 0.89
C GLY A 882 -3.12 43.31 0.67
N ARG A 883 -4.06 42.91 -0.21
CA ARG A 883 -5.28 43.67 -0.51
C ARG A 883 -6.49 42.78 -0.71
N ASP A 884 -7.68 43.38 -0.63
CA ASP A 884 -8.93 42.72 -1.00
C ASP A 884 -9.08 42.59 -2.53
N PRO A 885 -9.86 41.62 -3.02
CA PRO A 885 -10.10 41.44 -4.45
C PRO A 885 -10.89 42.62 -5.03
N THR A 886 -10.54 43.00 -6.26
CA THR A 886 -11.33 43.92 -7.07
C THR A 886 -12.67 43.30 -7.48
N ALA A 887 -13.59 44.09 -8.00
CA ALA A 887 -14.90 43.58 -8.45
C ALA A 887 -14.79 42.48 -9.51
N HIS A 888 -13.86 42.62 -10.47
CA HIS A 888 -13.62 41.61 -11.50
C HIS A 888 -12.94 40.35 -10.94
N GLU A 889 -11.96 40.50 -10.04
CA GLU A 889 -11.34 39.35 -9.37
C GLU A 889 -12.35 38.57 -8.50
N ALA A 890 -13.25 39.29 -7.82
CA ALA A 890 -14.33 38.68 -7.05
C ALA A 890 -15.35 37.96 -7.94
N GLU A 891 -15.63 38.46 -9.15
CA GLU A 891 -16.46 37.80 -10.16
C GLU A 891 -15.85 36.47 -10.65
N GLU A 892 -14.51 36.39 -10.70
CA GLU A 892 -13.78 35.13 -10.94
C GLU A 892 -13.77 34.17 -9.74
N GLY A 893 -14.25 34.62 -8.57
CA GLY A 893 -14.19 33.86 -7.32
C GLY A 893 -12.85 33.93 -6.59
N LEU A 894 -11.99 34.91 -6.93
CA LEU A 894 -10.72 35.11 -6.21
C LEU A 894 -10.98 35.77 -4.85
N ALA A 895 -10.30 35.24 -3.83
CA ALA A 895 -10.27 35.81 -2.49
C ALA A 895 -8.87 36.35 -2.16
N ARG A 896 -8.80 37.31 -1.23
CA ARG A 896 -7.53 37.79 -0.67
C ARG A 896 -6.65 36.61 -0.25
N TYR A 897 -5.37 36.66 -0.60
CA TYR A 897 -4.41 35.63 -0.24
C TYR A 897 -4.33 35.46 1.28
N ALA A 898 -4.42 34.20 1.72
CA ALA A 898 -4.20 33.78 3.09
C ALA A 898 -3.06 32.75 3.07
N PRO A 899 -1.96 32.98 3.80
CA PRO A 899 -0.76 32.15 3.71
C PRO A 899 -0.93 30.76 4.33
N ALA A 900 -1.78 30.61 5.33
CA ALA A 900 -2.08 29.32 5.94
C ALA A 900 -3.27 28.65 5.24
N VAL A 901 -3.12 27.38 4.90
CA VAL A 901 -4.19 26.52 4.39
C VAL A 901 -4.42 25.40 5.39
N GLU A 902 -5.62 25.39 5.96
CA GLU A 902 -6.13 24.30 6.78
C GLU A 902 -6.88 23.31 5.90
N VAL A 903 -6.74 22.02 6.21
CA VAL A 903 -7.51 20.97 5.54
C VAL A 903 -8.84 20.84 6.27
N ASP A 904 -9.92 21.30 5.62
CA ASP A 904 -11.27 21.08 6.14
C ASP A 904 -11.54 19.56 6.18
N PRO A 905 -11.96 18.99 7.32
CA PRO A 905 -12.33 17.57 7.42
C PRO A 905 -13.32 17.10 6.35
N LYS A 906 -14.15 18.01 5.81
CA LYS A 906 -15.09 17.71 4.72
C LYS A 906 -14.42 17.36 3.39
N PHE A 907 -13.15 17.72 3.20
CA PHE A 907 -12.36 17.40 2.02
C PHE A 907 -11.49 16.16 2.20
N VAL A 908 -11.55 15.51 3.37
CA VAL A 908 -10.88 14.25 3.63
C VAL A 908 -11.68 13.14 2.94
N VAL A 909 -11.14 12.64 1.83
CA VAL A 909 -11.74 11.59 1.00
C VAL A 909 -11.77 10.26 1.74
N SER A 910 -10.79 10.01 2.61
CA SER A 910 -10.75 8.80 3.44
C SER A 910 -11.62 8.89 4.70
N HIS A 911 -12.36 9.98 4.91
CA HIS A 911 -13.27 10.17 6.05
C HIS A 911 -12.68 9.68 7.39
N GLU A 912 -13.28 8.67 8.03
CA GLU A 912 -12.81 8.09 9.30
C GLU A 912 -11.77 6.97 9.13
N LEU A 913 -11.49 6.57 7.89
CA LEU A 913 -10.55 5.49 7.59
C LEU A 913 -9.11 5.99 7.73
N ASP A 914 -8.41 5.32 8.64
CA ASP A 914 -6.98 5.44 8.84
C ASP A 914 -6.24 4.69 7.72
N LEU A 915 -5.50 5.39 6.85
CA LEU A 915 -4.76 4.82 5.74
C LEU A 915 -3.26 4.73 6.05
N LEU A 916 -2.75 3.50 6.16
CA LEU A 916 -1.31 3.25 6.25
C LEU A 916 -0.70 3.13 4.85
N LEU A 917 -0.21 4.26 4.32
CA LEU A 917 0.52 4.30 3.05
C LEU A 917 2.01 4.63 3.30
N PRO A 918 2.92 4.35 2.33
CA PRO A 918 4.34 4.58 2.52
C PRO A 918 4.61 6.06 2.83
N SER A 919 5.30 6.32 3.95
CA SER A 919 5.77 7.66 4.27
C SER A 919 7.02 7.95 3.47
N SER A 920 7.16 9.18 2.97
CA SER A 920 8.27 9.62 2.14
C SER A 920 9.61 9.78 2.90
N SER A 921 9.71 9.30 4.14
CA SER A 921 10.87 9.40 5.03
C SER A 921 12.03 8.42 4.73
N GLY A 922 12.02 7.75 3.58
CA GLY A 922 13.08 6.84 3.14
C GLY A 922 14.17 7.49 2.27
N SER A 923 15.28 6.79 2.04
CA SER A 923 16.36 7.21 1.14
C SER A 923 15.81 7.57 -0.26
N PRO A 924 16.30 8.65 -0.92
CA PRO A 924 15.81 9.09 -2.24
C PRO A 924 15.82 8.01 -3.33
N ARG A 925 16.65 6.96 -3.15
CA ARG A 925 16.83 5.87 -4.11
C ARG A 925 15.69 4.85 -4.13
N GLN A 926 14.81 4.84 -3.13
CA GLN A 926 13.86 3.73 -2.91
C GLN A 926 12.43 4.23 -2.63
N ARG A 927 12.05 5.36 -3.24
CA ARG A 927 10.68 5.87 -3.15
C ARG A 927 9.76 5.06 -4.06
N THR A 928 8.73 4.45 -3.46
CA THR A 928 7.55 4.01 -4.20
C THR A 928 6.92 5.24 -4.85
N ARG A 929 7.11 5.41 -6.17
CA ARG A 929 6.48 6.49 -6.92
C ARG A 929 5.00 6.16 -7.14
N ASN A 930 4.14 7.18 -7.11
CA ASN A 930 2.71 7.08 -7.46
C ASN A 930 1.86 6.20 -6.52
N VAL A 931 1.97 6.43 -5.21
CA VAL A 931 1.11 5.82 -4.15
C VAL A 931 -0.38 6.13 -4.36
N ILE A 932 -0.70 7.23 -5.06
CA ILE A 932 -2.06 7.63 -5.44
C ILE A 932 -2.15 7.59 -6.97
N ILE A 933 -3.11 6.83 -7.50
CA ILE A 933 -3.37 6.69 -8.93
C ILE A 933 -4.82 7.08 -9.22
N THR A 934 -4.98 7.97 -10.19
CA THR A 934 -6.29 8.42 -10.65
C THR A 934 -6.61 7.85 -12.03
N ALA A 935 -7.87 7.51 -12.25
CA ALA A 935 -8.36 7.08 -13.55
C ALA A 935 -9.73 7.71 -13.87
N PRO A 936 -9.99 8.04 -15.14
CA PRO A 936 -11.29 8.58 -15.54
C PRO A 936 -12.38 7.50 -15.49
N ALA A 937 -13.59 7.88 -15.08
CA ALA A 937 -14.80 7.10 -15.36
C ALA A 937 -15.31 7.38 -16.79
N VAL A 938 -16.35 6.66 -17.24
CA VAL A 938 -17.01 6.96 -18.53
C VAL A 938 -17.80 8.27 -18.45
N VAL A 939 -18.34 8.56 -17.26
CA VAL A 939 -18.94 9.85 -16.89
C VAL A 939 -17.85 10.89 -16.60
N GLU A 940 -18.09 12.14 -17.01
CA GLU A 940 -17.12 13.23 -16.93
C GLU A 940 -16.99 13.79 -15.52
N SER A 941 -18.05 13.72 -14.70
CA SER A 941 -18.04 14.29 -13.36
C SER A 941 -17.17 13.53 -12.35
N THR A 942 -16.80 12.28 -12.65
CA THR A 942 -16.26 11.34 -11.65
C THR A 942 -14.86 10.86 -12.01
N CYS A 943 -13.97 10.90 -11.01
CA CYS A 943 -12.62 10.34 -11.03
C CYS A 943 -12.55 9.14 -10.08
N LEU A 944 -11.97 8.04 -10.53
CA LEU A 944 -11.63 6.91 -9.67
C LEU A 944 -10.27 7.16 -9.03
N VAL A 945 -10.14 6.86 -7.74
CA VAL A 945 -8.92 7.07 -6.97
C VAL A 945 -8.53 5.75 -6.31
N LEU A 946 -7.28 5.34 -6.52
CA LEU A 946 -6.63 4.21 -5.87
C LEU A 946 -5.47 4.74 -5.05
N ALA A 947 -5.44 4.43 -3.76
CA ALA A 947 -4.32 4.68 -2.88
C ALA A 947 -3.85 3.36 -2.28
N PHE A 948 -2.55 3.05 -2.35
CA PHE A 948 -2.03 1.74 -1.95
C PHE A 948 -0.69 1.80 -1.23
N GLY A 949 -0.43 0.81 -0.37
CA GLY A 949 0.75 0.75 0.47
C GLY A 949 0.75 -0.47 1.36
N VAL A 950 0.69 -0.25 2.67
CA VAL A 950 0.24 -1.30 3.60
C VAL A 950 -1.23 -1.56 3.34
N ASP A 951 -2.03 -0.50 3.26
CA ASP A 951 -3.44 -0.58 2.95
C ASP A 951 -3.72 -0.46 1.46
N VAL A 952 -4.91 -0.88 1.06
CA VAL A 952 -5.48 -0.58 -0.26
C VAL A 952 -6.80 0.12 -0.06
N TYR A 953 -6.90 1.35 -0.56
CA TYR A 953 -8.10 2.18 -0.51
C TYR A 953 -8.49 2.59 -1.92
N VAL A 954 -9.76 2.40 -2.25
CA VAL A 954 -10.34 2.84 -3.52
C VAL A 954 -11.58 3.63 -3.23
N THR A 955 -11.77 4.73 -3.96
CA THR A 955 -12.93 5.61 -3.82
C THR A 955 -13.20 6.34 -5.13
N ARG A 956 -14.28 7.12 -5.15
CA ARG A 956 -14.70 7.97 -6.27
C ARG A 956 -14.72 9.40 -5.78
N VAL A 957 -14.20 10.31 -6.59
CA VAL A 957 -14.20 11.74 -6.29
C VAL A 957 -14.89 12.48 -7.43
N ALA A 958 -15.76 13.43 -7.09
CA ALA A 958 -16.47 14.27 -8.05
C ALA A 958 -16.10 15.76 -7.84
N PRO A 959 -15.01 16.25 -8.44
CA PRO A 959 -14.47 17.59 -8.15
C PRO A 959 -15.45 18.75 -8.36
N SER A 960 -16.40 18.58 -9.29
CA SER A 960 -17.43 19.57 -9.64
C SER A 960 -18.86 19.09 -9.35
N PHE A 961 -19.01 18.19 -8.37
CA PHE A 961 -20.24 17.41 -8.12
C PHE A 961 -20.64 16.53 -9.31
N VAL A 962 -21.60 15.64 -9.06
CA VAL A 962 -22.09 14.69 -10.05
C VAL A 962 -23.15 15.35 -10.94
N PHE A 963 -22.72 16.04 -12.01
CA PHE A 963 -23.60 16.81 -12.89
C PHE A 963 -24.19 16.01 -14.07
N ASP A 964 -23.66 14.82 -14.35
CA ASP A 964 -24.06 13.94 -15.47
C ASP A 964 -24.75 12.65 -15.01
N ILE A 965 -25.00 12.50 -13.71
CA ILE A 965 -25.79 11.41 -13.13
C ILE A 965 -26.89 12.00 -12.25
N LEU A 966 -28.06 11.38 -12.28
CA LEU A 966 -29.17 11.73 -11.41
C LEU A 966 -28.88 11.26 -9.98
N GLY A 967 -28.72 12.19 -9.04
CA GLY A 967 -28.39 11.87 -7.65
C GLY A 967 -29.45 11.02 -6.93
N LYS A 968 -29.03 10.28 -5.88
CA LYS A 968 -29.91 9.44 -5.05
C LYS A 968 -31.10 10.23 -4.46
N GLY A 969 -30.95 11.53 -4.22
CA GLY A 969 -32.00 12.42 -3.70
C GLY A 969 -33.13 12.77 -4.69
N PHE A 970 -33.06 12.35 -5.96
CA PHE A 970 -34.11 12.64 -6.94
C PHE A 970 -35.38 11.80 -6.67
N SER A 971 -36.51 12.47 -6.41
CA SER A 971 -37.78 11.80 -6.09
C SER A 971 -38.46 11.21 -7.33
N LYS A 972 -38.00 10.03 -7.76
CA LYS A 972 -38.62 9.26 -8.86
C LYS A 972 -40.10 8.97 -8.59
N VAL A 973 -40.46 8.67 -7.34
CA VAL A 973 -41.86 8.40 -6.94
C VAL A 973 -42.76 9.62 -7.14
N SER A 974 -42.29 10.82 -6.77
CA SER A 974 -43.06 12.06 -6.98
C SER A 974 -43.26 12.35 -8.47
N LEU A 975 -42.21 12.15 -9.29
CA LEU A 975 -42.29 12.29 -10.74
C LEU A 975 -43.34 11.35 -11.34
N VAL A 976 -43.25 10.05 -11.03
CA VAL A 976 -44.19 9.04 -11.55
C VAL A 976 -45.62 9.31 -11.08
N GLY A 977 -45.80 9.64 -9.79
CA GLY A 977 -47.11 9.99 -9.23
C GLY A 977 -47.75 11.20 -9.91
N THR A 978 -46.95 12.23 -10.20
CA THR A 978 -47.43 13.44 -10.90
C THR A 978 -47.85 13.12 -12.33
N VAL A 979 -47.06 12.32 -13.07
CA VAL A 979 -47.40 11.89 -14.43
C VAL A 979 -48.71 11.08 -14.46
N LEU A 980 -48.90 10.17 -13.51
CA LEU A 980 -50.14 9.40 -13.39
C LEU A 980 -51.34 10.27 -13.04
N ALA A 981 -51.19 11.21 -12.10
CA ALA A 981 -52.27 12.13 -11.71
C ALA A 981 -52.70 13.02 -12.88
N LEU A 982 -51.74 13.57 -13.63
CA LEU A 982 -52.02 14.37 -14.83
C LEU A 982 -52.69 13.53 -15.92
N SER A 983 -52.23 12.29 -16.14
CA SER A 983 -52.80 11.38 -17.14
C SER A 983 -54.26 11.03 -16.81
N ALA A 984 -54.55 10.70 -15.54
CA ALA A 984 -55.91 10.46 -15.07
C ALA A 984 -56.79 11.71 -15.20
N GLY A 985 -56.25 12.89 -14.87
CA GLY A 985 -56.92 14.18 -15.06
C GLY A 985 -57.29 14.43 -16.52
N VAL A 986 -56.36 14.20 -17.45
CA VAL A 986 -56.61 14.32 -18.90
C VAL A 986 -57.64 13.30 -19.38
N ALA A 987 -57.54 12.05 -18.94
CA ALA A 987 -58.48 10.99 -19.29
C ALA A 987 -59.91 11.29 -18.82
N ALA A 988 -60.07 11.93 -17.66
CA ALA A 988 -61.37 12.37 -17.15
C ALA A 988 -61.89 13.63 -17.85
N LEU A 989 -61.04 14.65 -18.03
CA LEU A 989 -61.44 15.94 -18.61
C LEU A 989 -61.66 15.88 -20.12
N GLY A 990 -60.90 15.07 -20.85
CA GLY A 990 -60.98 14.96 -22.32
C GLY A 990 -62.40 14.68 -22.83
N PRO A 991 -63.08 13.61 -22.35
CA PRO A 991 -64.47 13.33 -22.68
C PRO A 991 -65.43 14.44 -22.24
N MET A 992 -65.23 15.05 -21.06
CA MET A 992 -66.08 16.12 -20.55
C MET A 992 -66.02 17.38 -21.42
N VAL A 993 -64.81 17.79 -21.82
CA VAL A 993 -64.60 18.95 -22.70
C VAL A 993 -65.14 18.64 -24.09
N ARG A 994 -64.89 17.45 -24.63
CA ARG A 994 -65.43 17.04 -25.94
C ARG A 994 -66.96 17.06 -25.96
N ARG A 995 -67.61 16.56 -24.90
CA ARG A 995 -69.07 16.64 -24.72
C ARG A 995 -69.56 18.09 -24.63
N LYS A 996 -68.88 18.93 -23.85
CA LYS A 996 -69.23 20.37 -23.72
C LYS A 996 -69.11 21.10 -25.05
N GLN A 997 -68.05 20.86 -25.82
CA GLN A 997 -67.85 21.47 -27.15
C GLN A 997 -68.89 21.00 -28.17
N ILE A 998 -69.23 19.70 -28.18
CA ILE A 998 -70.29 19.16 -29.06
C ILE A 998 -71.63 19.84 -28.74
N ASN A 999 -72.01 19.91 -27.46
CA ASN A 999 -73.26 20.55 -27.03
C ASN A 999 -73.32 22.05 -27.41
N LEU A 1000 -72.22 22.79 -27.22
CA LEU A 1000 -72.13 24.21 -27.62
C LEU A 1000 -72.32 24.41 -29.13
N ARG A 1001 -71.75 23.52 -29.95
CA ARG A 1001 -71.93 23.56 -31.41
C ARG A 1001 -73.38 23.24 -31.81
N TRP A 1002 -74.06 22.39 -31.05
CA TRP A 1002 -75.45 22.01 -31.30
C TRP A 1002 -76.46 23.07 -30.81
N SER A 1003 -76.06 23.96 -29.90
CA SER A 1003 -76.89 25.09 -29.42
C SER A 1003 -76.69 26.40 -30.21
N ALA A 1004 -75.87 26.39 -31.27
CA ALA A 1004 -75.72 27.56 -32.14
C ALA A 1004 -76.99 27.71 -33.01
N PRO A 1005 -77.70 28.86 -32.97
CA PRO A 1005 -78.84 29.08 -33.86
C PRO A 1005 -78.36 29.08 -35.32
N ALA A 1006 -79.15 28.44 -36.19
CA ALA A 1006 -78.85 28.23 -37.60
C ALA A 1006 -78.60 29.52 -38.38
#